data_AF-A0A6A5C152-F1
#
_entry.id   AF-A0A6A5C152-F1
#
_cell.length_a   1.000
_cell.length_b   1.000
_cell.length_c   1.000
_cell.angle_alpha   90.00
_cell.angle_beta   90.00
_cell.angle_gamma   90.00
#
_symmetry.space_group_name_H-M   'P 1'
#
loop_
_entity.id
_entity.type
_entity.pdbx_description
1 polymer ?
#
loop_
_entity_poly.entity_id
_entity_poly.type
_entity_poly.pdbx_seq_one_letter_code
_entity_poly.pdbx_strand_id
1 'polypeptide(L)'
;MNKLSLGLNIRQVLWLNALVWTAILIHLFVYETISRDFKFQVHSMPLPIVPPLTRPPLKSSAQILSDAIRKISTQEIQDDASSRLKPSGFSAQTPFRAPSPLHYPQNTLQLARLSSHTTILSPRTQHQSTNIPSIVPVTMNLTSMTTPSMIALGTTASLVMASLKSKVNGGFTSISEVQQMSQKRHVVIGVHTIIGLDILYVEKLLGLNSSIHDFRMERMDRPESDCWMGNVFEYFDAVVSTDSFFTIMFRQNRDCYLGEKRFKPLLNVSNDMNIVNIGPYEVLMMNSNGADSGIMELVASQALYSVMKQFVTLLFIPQSLCNSYFIAHDYAVIRAGYGLVNLTQQDVDAFSYYFKNSMQVNHTYYDTAVQLLKANITSAVFDSLGIQTQASLSPKLSSMVFPASCYSCATSQCMWEDGKSPTPSPLSDSISIASGLFLGLSLITYWPLLFIFRNKPSIKRRLIIPWVCPLFSYLIVLDQLFEVSKPCYMLHHLIIYFASMYNIVIYYSIMTRFTILRNLYSILRKCKTETQVKIVKFVVSKTFTIAFSLILGFILSCVVALAPIAAYREEYFGYNSQYISSMVVSVISIVFAGASLLAVAVNVIIGVPTIKSKGILYFLFFDDPFFIRYDVVFLVVGAILVAVSLFTSASMIPAYNGIVSFVSYALGFFYYGGVAIIFEILKIIFFRAPKDKGEQWEQKLDDTSFMSLLKEFAEKEMSLENIYCYEKLKEMEKKSSDNNPRLSVSDLDFLYNNFMKPLGKNEINFSNETKKEFEEIVSKCKKNEDVRFNSLRQVLMIPLMINIRDTYMRLVRTNEYRKWQTAKSMLDAN
;
A
#
# COMPACT_ATOMS: atom_id res chain seq x y z
N MET A 1 -26.76 23.51 -3.25
CA MET A 1 -25.81 22.38 -3.16
C MET A 1 -26.01 21.30 -4.25
N ASN A 2 -26.68 21.59 -5.39
CA ASN A 2 -27.06 20.57 -6.41
C ASN A 2 -26.31 20.66 -7.76
N LYS A 3 -25.08 21.17 -7.82
CA LYS A 3 -24.29 21.19 -9.08
C LYS A 3 -22.80 20.94 -8.82
N LEU A 4 -22.44 19.66 -8.74
CA LEU A 4 -21.05 19.20 -8.86
C LEU A 4 -21.08 17.77 -9.43
N SER A 5 -21.49 17.63 -10.70
CA SER A 5 -21.28 16.41 -11.48
C SER A 5 -19.98 16.56 -12.27
N LEU A 6 -18.90 15.99 -11.76
CA LEU A 6 -17.63 15.89 -12.48
C LEU A 6 -17.72 14.69 -13.44
N GLY A 7 -18.07 14.96 -14.70
CA GLY A 7 -17.85 14.04 -15.80
C GLY A 7 -16.38 14.07 -16.20
N LEU A 8 -15.73 12.91 -16.25
CA LEU A 8 -14.35 12.75 -16.69
C LEU A 8 -14.22 13.08 -18.18
N ASN A 9 -13.81 14.31 -18.48
CA ASN A 9 -13.49 14.71 -19.85
C ASN A 9 -12.06 14.25 -20.18
N ILE A 10 -11.73 14.03 -21.46
CA ILE A 10 -10.36 13.72 -21.96
C ILE A 10 -9.30 14.68 -21.40
N ARG A 11 -9.71 15.90 -21.04
CA ARG A 11 -8.88 16.85 -20.28
C ARG A 11 -8.34 16.30 -18.95
N GLN A 12 -9.07 15.45 -18.24
CA GLN A 12 -8.67 14.85 -16.97
C GLN A 12 -7.73 13.66 -17.15
N VAL A 13 -7.91 12.84 -18.19
CA VAL A 13 -6.92 11.82 -18.59
C VAL A 13 -5.65 12.49 -19.10
N LEU A 14 -5.76 13.57 -19.88
CA LEU A 14 -4.63 14.42 -20.27
C LEU A 14 -4.01 15.14 -19.06
N TRP A 15 -4.78 15.48 -18.04
CA TRP A 15 -4.27 16.03 -16.77
C TRP A 15 -3.56 14.96 -15.95
N LEU A 16 -4.02 13.71 -15.97
CA LEU A 16 -3.36 12.57 -15.31
C LEU A 16 -2.07 12.22 -16.02
N ASN A 17 -2.09 12.17 -17.36
CA ASN A 17 -0.90 12.02 -18.18
C ASN A 17 0.04 13.22 -17.97
N ALA A 18 -0.49 14.45 -17.92
CA ALA A 18 0.29 15.63 -17.58
C ALA A 18 0.83 15.58 -16.15
N LEU A 19 0.13 15.01 -15.17
CA LEU A 19 0.62 14.83 -13.79
C LEU A 19 1.69 13.75 -13.72
N VAL A 20 1.57 12.66 -14.48
CA VAL A 20 2.61 11.63 -14.61
C VAL A 20 3.83 12.21 -15.33
N TRP A 21 3.65 12.92 -16.43
CA TRP A 21 4.71 13.65 -17.12
C TRP A 21 5.29 14.77 -16.27
N THR A 22 4.50 15.46 -15.46
CA THR A 22 4.97 16.48 -14.51
C THR A 22 5.73 15.82 -13.37
N ALA A 23 5.31 14.65 -12.89
CA ALA A 23 6.06 13.87 -11.90
C ALA A 23 7.39 13.38 -12.49
N ILE A 24 7.40 12.89 -13.74
CA ILE A 24 8.61 12.53 -14.49
C ILE A 24 9.50 13.76 -14.70
N LEU A 25 8.94 14.91 -15.09
CA LEU A 25 9.65 16.16 -15.30
C LEU A 25 10.17 16.75 -13.99
N ILE A 26 9.42 16.66 -12.88
CA ILE A 26 9.90 16.97 -11.54
C ILE A 26 11.02 15.99 -11.16
N HIS A 27 10.92 14.71 -11.53
CA HIS A 27 11.97 13.73 -11.28
C HIS A 27 13.25 14.07 -12.06
N LEU A 28 13.12 14.43 -13.34
CA LEU A 28 14.20 14.87 -14.22
C LEU A 28 14.76 16.23 -13.77
N PHE A 29 13.93 17.15 -13.32
CA PHE A 29 14.33 18.46 -12.79
C PHE A 29 15.05 18.33 -11.45
N VAL A 30 14.58 17.47 -10.55
CA VAL A 30 15.29 17.13 -9.30
C VAL A 30 16.62 16.46 -9.61
N TYR A 31 16.65 15.54 -10.58
CA TYR A 31 17.89 14.92 -11.06
C TYR A 31 18.86 15.96 -11.65
N GLU A 32 18.37 16.87 -12.47
CA GLU A 32 19.17 17.94 -13.09
C GLU A 32 19.64 18.97 -12.07
N THR A 33 18.80 19.35 -11.09
CA THR A 33 19.17 20.24 -9.99
C THR A 33 20.27 19.62 -9.13
N ILE A 34 20.15 18.33 -8.80
CA ILE A 34 21.18 17.56 -8.09
C ILE A 34 22.46 17.43 -8.94
N SER A 35 22.33 17.27 -10.26
CA SER A 35 23.46 17.21 -11.19
C SER A 35 24.15 18.57 -11.38
N ARG A 36 23.43 19.69 -11.30
CA ARG A 36 23.98 21.05 -11.39
C ARG A 36 24.76 21.42 -10.14
N ASP A 37 24.25 21.09 -8.95
CA ASP A 37 25.01 21.21 -7.69
C ASP A 37 26.31 20.37 -7.71
N PHE A 38 26.31 19.25 -8.45
CA PHE A 38 27.47 18.38 -8.60
C PHE A 38 28.57 18.98 -9.51
N LYS A 39 28.21 19.62 -10.64
CA LYS A 39 29.18 20.32 -11.50
C LYS A 39 29.91 21.46 -10.77
N PHE A 40 29.27 22.07 -9.77
CA PHE A 40 29.88 23.14 -8.99
C PHE A 40 30.91 22.64 -7.94
N GLN A 41 30.83 21.38 -7.50
CA GLN A 41 31.76 20.80 -6.52
C GLN A 41 32.95 20.05 -7.13
N VAL A 42 32.87 19.60 -8.38
CA VAL A 42 33.97 18.84 -9.02
C VAL A 42 35.12 19.75 -9.48
N HIS A 43 34.91 21.06 -9.62
CA HIS A 43 35.97 22.01 -10.01
C HIS A 43 36.79 22.60 -8.84
N SER A 44 36.58 22.18 -7.59
CA SER A 44 37.20 22.84 -6.42
C SER A 44 37.91 21.93 -5.41
N MET A 45 38.23 20.68 -5.74
CA MET A 45 39.03 19.81 -4.86
C MET A 45 40.48 19.65 -5.35
N PRO A 46 41.50 20.16 -4.63
CA PRO A 46 42.89 19.75 -4.85
C PRO A 46 43.12 18.34 -4.31
N LEU A 47 43.83 17.50 -5.08
CA LEU A 47 44.28 16.18 -4.68
C LEU A 47 45.28 16.27 -3.51
N PRO A 48 45.17 15.45 -2.46
CA PRO A 48 46.17 15.41 -1.40
C PRO A 48 47.42 14.66 -1.89
N ILE A 49 48.57 15.33 -1.82
CA ILE A 49 49.90 14.73 -1.98
C ILE A 49 50.18 13.88 -0.73
N VAL A 50 50.33 12.57 -0.93
CA VAL A 50 50.67 11.61 0.14
C VAL A 50 52.19 11.52 0.26
N PRO A 51 52.79 11.73 1.45
CA PRO A 51 54.23 11.53 1.64
C PRO A 51 54.59 10.03 1.73
N PRO A 52 55.81 9.62 1.36
CA PRO A 52 56.21 8.22 1.35
C PRO A 52 56.34 7.65 2.77
N LEU A 53 55.76 6.46 2.98
CA LEU A 53 55.86 5.68 4.21
C LEU A 53 57.29 5.21 4.47
N THR A 54 57.91 5.72 5.54
CA THR A 54 59.09 5.12 6.16
C THR A 54 58.68 3.88 6.97
N ARG A 55 59.31 2.74 6.70
CA ARG A 55 59.09 1.48 7.44
C ARG A 55 59.75 1.58 8.84
N PRO A 56 59.11 1.09 9.91
CA PRO A 56 59.77 0.94 11.20
C PRO A 56 60.77 -0.24 11.17
N PRO A 57 61.83 -0.22 12.00
CA PRO A 57 62.81 -1.30 12.02
C PRO A 57 62.21 -2.58 12.60
N LEU A 58 62.53 -3.71 11.96
CA LEU A 58 62.18 -5.05 12.41
C LEU A 58 62.83 -5.34 13.77
N LYS A 59 62.00 -5.65 14.78
CA LYS A 59 62.47 -6.25 16.03
C LYS A 59 62.91 -7.69 15.76
N SER A 60 64.06 -8.10 16.31
CA SER A 60 64.59 -9.45 16.13
C SER A 60 63.72 -10.48 16.86
N SER A 61 63.62 -11.67 16.27
CA SER A 61 62.82 -12.81 16.74
C SER A 61 63.14 -13.24 18.19
N ALA A 62 64.34 -12.90 18.68
CA ALA A 62 64.76 -13.16 20.06
C ALA A 62 63.98 -12.32 21.09
N GLN A 63 63.57 -11.10 20.73
CA GLN A 63 62.86 -10.20 21.65
C GLN A 63 61.39 -10.60 21.82
N ILE A 64 60.79 -11.20 20.78
CA ILE A 64 59.43 -11.74 20.81
C ILE A 64 59.37 -12.99 21.69
N LEU A 65 60.41 -13.83 21.68
CA LEU A 65 60.47 -15.05 22.50
C LEU A 65 60.70 -14.73 23.98
N SER A 66 61.52 -13.73 24.29
CA SER A 66 61.72 -13.22 25.67
C SER A 66 60.42 -12.69 26.29
N ASP A 67 59.62 -11.94 25.52
CA ASP A 67 58.36 -11.38 26.00
C ASP A 67 57.25 -12.44 26.18
N ALA A 68 57.30 -13.53 25.42
CA ALA A 68 56.40 -14.66 25.56
C ALA A 68 56.72 -15.51 26.80
N ILE A 69 58.01 -15.76 27.08
CA ILE A 69 58.45 -16.52 28.25
C ILE A 69 58.14 -15.76 29.56
N ARG A 70 58.24 -14.43 29.55
CA ARG A 70 57.93 -13.57 30.70
C ARG A 70 56.44 -13.55 31.08
N LYS A 71 55.54 -13.82 30.11
CA LYS A 71 54.10 -13.87 30.33
C LYS A 71 53.59 -15.20 30.87
N ILE A 72 54.35 -16.28 30.71
CA ILE A 72 53.96 -17.62 31.19
C ILE A 72 54.38 -17.82 32.65
N SER A 73 55.41 -17.12 33.14
CA SER A 73 55.92 -17.30 34.51
C SER A 73 55.18 -16.51 35.60
N THR A 74 54.05 -15.86 35.31
CA THR A 74 53.32 -14.99 36.26
C THR A 74 51.89 -15.43 36.56
N GLN A 75 51.50 -16.65 36.18
CA GLN A 75 50.11 -17.11 36.32
C GLN A 75 49.90 -18.40 37.13
N GLU A 76 50.85 -18.77 37.97
CA GLU A 76 50.64 -19.75 39.05
C GLU A 76 51.29 -19.23 40.33
N ILE A 77 50.56 -19.31 41.45
CA ILE A 77 50.86 -18.94 42.85
C ILE A 77 49.91 -17.83 43.38
N GLN A 78 48.73 -18.25 43.86
CA GLN A 78 48.13 -17.91 45.18
C GLN A 78 46.63 -18.29 45.26
N ASP A 79 46.40 -19.48 45.82
CA ASP A 79 45.47 -19.88 46.89
C ASP A 79 44.17 -19.09 47.15
N ASP A 80 43.07 -19.81 46.99
CA ASP A 80 42.14 -20.32 48.03
C ASP A 80 41.83 -19.53 49.33
N ALA A 81 40.55 -19.66 49.71
CA ALA A 81 39.96 -19.72 51.05
C ALA A 81 39.23 -18.52 51.71
N SER A 82 38.13 -18.90 52.38
CA SER A 82 37.30 -18.23 53.42
C SER A 82 36.07 -17.43 52.93
N SER A 83 34.85 -17.98 52.96
CA SER A 83 33.91 -18.22 54.08
C SER A 83 33.18 -16.98 54.62
N ARG A 84 31.83 -16.97 54.57
CA ARG A 84 30.94 -16.63 55.71
C ARG A 84 29.46 -16.90 55.43
N LEU A 85 28.80 -17.43 56.45
CA LEU A 85 27.41 -17.88 56.57
C LEU A 85 26.50 -16.80 57.18
N LYS A 86 25.22 -16.76 56.72
CA LYS A 86 23.94 -16.53 57.45
C LYS A 86 23.65 -15.13 58.07
N PRO A 87 22.40 -14.83 58.55
CA PRO A 87 21.03 -15.05 58.01
C PRO A 87 20.06 -13.86 58.32
N SER A 88 18.72 -14.11 58.21
CA SER A 88 17.54 -13.32 58.69
C SER A 88 17.02 -12.21 57.76
N GLY A 89 15.72 -11.91 57.60
CA GLY A 89 14.46 -12.34 58.20
C GLY A 89 13.37 -11.27 57.94
N PHE A 90 12.08 -11.61 58.12
CA PHE A 90 10.85 -10.78 58.12
C PHE A 90 10.33 -10.29 56.74
N SER A 91 9.22 -10.79 56.17
CA SER A 91 7.77 -10.80 56.54
C SER A 91 6.99 -9.57 56.06
N ALA A 92 5.99 -9.77 55.18
CA ALA A 92 4.67 -9.12 55.23
C ALA A 92 3.70 -9.75 54.19
N GLN A 93 2.82 -10.60 54.71
CA GLN A 93 1.40 -10.77 54.37
C GLN A 93 0.71 -9.38 54.25
N THR A 94 -0.31 -9.03 53.44
CA THR A 94 -1.46 -9.70 52.76
C THR A 94 -2.08 -8.68 51.71
N PRO A 95 -3.38 -8.61 51.34
CA PRO A 95 -3.85 -8.85 49.96
C PRO A 95 -4.73 -7.73 49.36
N PHE A 96 -4.82 -7.56 48.03
CA PHE A 96 -5.95 -6.80 47.42
C PHE A 96 -6.31 -7.39 46.06
N ARG A 97 -7.43 -8.12 45.95
CA ARG A 97 -8.83 -7.67 45.72
C ARG A 97 -9.11 -7.41 44.22
N ALA A 98 -9.66 -8.43 43.57
CA ALA A 98 -10.32 -8.32 42.27
C ALA A 98 -11.61 -7.49 42.40
N PRO A 99 -11.98 -6.69 41.39
CA PRO A 99 -13.34 -6.20 41.25
C PRO A 99 -14.12 -7.07 40.25
N SER A 100 -15.25 -7.59 40.74
CA SER A 100 -16.36 -8.15 39.96
C SER A 100 -17.08 -7.06 39.15
N PRO A 101 -17.91 -7.44 38.15
CA PRO A 101 -18.37 -6.55 37.09
C PRO A 101 -19.63 -5.75 37.47
N LEU A 102 -19.75 -4.57 36.87
CA LEU A 102 -20.93 -3.71 37.00
C LEU A 102 -22.04 -4.11 36.01
N HIS A 103 -23.23 -4.23 36.57
CA HIS A 103 -24.55 -4.31 35.92
C HIS A 103 -24.96 -3.00 35.23
N TYR A 104 -25.80 -3.12 34.18
CA TYR A 104 -27.05 -2.37 33.84
C TYR A 104 -27.23 -2.28 32.30
N PRO A 105 -28.45 -2.02 31.77
CA PRO A 105 -29.71 -2.75 31.92
C PRO A 105 -30.18 -3.37 30.59
N GLN A 106 -31.07 -4.37 30.71
CA GLN A 106 -31.93 -4.84 29.62
C GLN A 106 -33.01 -3.80 29.31
N ASN A 107 -33.15 -3.44 28.03
CA ASN A 107 -34.40 -2.92 27.49
C ASN A 107 -35.01 -3.96 26.55
N THR A 108 -36.13 -4.49 27.00
CA THR A 108 -37.13 -5.29 26.31
C THR A 108 -37.68 -4.59 25.07
N LEU A 109 -37.65 -5.27 23.92
CA LEU A 109 -38.66 -5.08 22.88
C LEU A 109 -39.11 -6.46 22.38
N GLN A 110 -40.37 -6.77 22.66
CA GLN A 110 -41.09 -7.95 22.18
C GLN A 110 -41.30 -7.86 20.67
N LEU A 111 -41.01 -8.92 19.92
CA LEU A 111 -41.71 -9.18 18.67
C LEU A 111 -41.79 -10.68 18.37
N ALA A 112 -42.96 -11.04 17.85
CA ALA A 112 -43.58 -12.35 17.68
C ALA A 112 -42.70 -13.51 17.20
N ARG A 113 -42.89 -14.65 17.86
CA ARG A 113 -42.54 -16.00 17.39
C ARG A 113 -43.50 -16.42 16.27
N LEU A 114 -42.94 -16.89 15.15
CA LEU A 114 -43.56 -17.90 14.29
C LEU A 114 -42.59 -19.07 14.16
N SER A 115 -42.98 -20.18 14.75
CA SER A 115 -42.29 -21.46 14.77
C SER A 115 -42.46 -22.21 13.45
N SER A 116 -41.39 -22.81 12.94
CA SER A 116 -41.50 -24.07 12.21
C SER A 116 -40.33 -24.98 12.58
N HIS A 117 -40.70 -26.16 13.07
CA HIS A 117 -39.82 -27.25 13.43
C HIS A 117 -39.20 -27.89 12.18
N THR A 118 -37.92 -28.23 12.23
CA THR A 118 -37.37 -29.27 11.35
C THR A 118 -36.46 -30.17 12.18
N THR A 119 -36.94 -31.38 12.38
CA THR A 119 -36.33 -32.46 13.16
C THR A 119 -35.20 -33.09 12.35
N ILE A 120 -33.97 -33.05 12.84
CA ILE A 120 -32.82 -33.80 12.28
C ILE A 120 -32.68 -35.10 13.07
N LEU A 121 -33.00 -36.22 12.43
CA LEU A 121 -32.62 -37.56 12.87
C LEU A 121 -31.35 -37.98 12.13
N SER A 122 -30.26 -38.15 12.88
CA SER A 122 -29.03 -38.79 12.43
C SER A 122 -28.95 -40.18 13.07
N PRO A 123 -28.64 -41.25 12.31
CA PRO A 123 -28.10 -42.45 12.90
C PRO A 123 -26.60 -42.56 12.62
N ARG A 124 -25.85 -42.61 13.73
CA ARG A 124 -24.53 -43.22 13.85
C ARG A 124 -24.54 -44.64 13.28
N THR A 125 -23.62 -44.97 12.40
CA THR A 125 -23.26 -46.36 12.08
C THR A 125 -21.79 -46.60 12.39
N GLN A 126 -21.57 -47.68 13.13
CA GLN A 126 -20.29 -48.18 13.61
C GLN A 126 -19.51 -48.85 12.48
N HIS A 127 -18.20 -48.63 12.45
CA HIS A 127 -17.27 -49.43 11.66
C HIS A 127 -17.19 -50.86 12.22
N GLN A 128 -17.57 -51.84 11.41
CA GLN A 128 -17.12 -53.23 11.55
C GLN A 128 -16.36 -53.66 10.30
N SER A 129 -15.12 -54.08 10.52
CA SER A 129 -14.23 -54.70 9.54
C SER A 129 -14.69 -56.12 9.22
N THR A 130 -14.88 -56.45 7.94
CA THR A 130 -14.91 -57.85 7.50
C THR A 130 -14.18 -58.04 6.16
N ASN A 131 -13.35 -59.09 6.19
CA ASN A 131 -12.60 -59.83 5.19
C ASN A 131 -12.93 -59.64 3.70
N ILE A 132 -11.88 -59.41 2.92
CA ILE A 132 -11.82 -59.47 1.46
C ILE A 132 -11.62 -60.93 1.02
N PRO A 133 -12.49 -61.52 0.18
CA PRO A 133 -12.14 -62.67 -0.64
C PRO A 133 -11.67 -62.23 -2.03
N SER A 134 -10.62 -62.90 -2.50
CA SER A 134 -10.02 -62.79 -3.83
C SER A 134 -11.05 -62.99 -4.95
N ILE A 135 -11.17 -62.02 -5.85
CA ILE A 135 -12.00 -62.09 -7.06
C ILE A 135 -11.15 -62.62 -8.22
N VAL A 136 -11.63 -63.73 -8.81
CA VAL A 136 -11.19 -64.31 -10.09
C VAL A 136 -11.66 -63.40 -11.23
N PRO A 137 -10.85 -63.12 -12.27
CA PRO A 137 -11.27 -62.28 -13.37
C PRO A 137 -12.27 -63.05 -14.25
N VAL A 138 -13.55 -62.69 -14.15
CA VAL A 138 -14.58 -63.07 -15.11
C VAL A 138 -14.52 -62.08 -16.26
N THR A 139 -14.07 -62.53 -17.43
CA THR A 139 -14.26 -61.80 -18.70
C THR A 139 -15.75 -61.77 -19.03
N MET A 140 -16.44 -60.70 -18.65
CA MET A 140 -17.77 -60.38 -19.16
C MET A 140 -17.66 -59.72 -20.53
N ASN A 141 -18.36 -60.30 -21.51
CA ASN A 141 -18.63 -59.65 -22.79
C ASN A 141 -19.40 -58.34 -22.57
N LEU A 142 -18.79 -57.21 -22.93
CA LEU A 142 -19.45 -55.91 -23.02
C LEU A 142 -20.44 -55.90 -24.21
N THR A 143 -21.59 -56.53 -24.05
CA THR A 143 -22.76 -56.24 -24.89
C THR A 143 -23.43 -55.00 -24.34
N SER A 144 -23.24 -53.87 -25.04
CA SER A 144 -23.98 -52.61 -24.96
C SER A 144 -24.61 -52.30 -23.58
N MET A 145 -23.82 -51.74 -22.66
CA MET A 145 -24.42 -50.97 -21.58
C MET A 145 -25.13 -49.79 -22.23
N THR A 146 -26.46 -49.85 -22.30
CA THR A 146 -27.29 -48.71 -22.67
C THR A 146 -27.02 -47.62 -21.65
N THR A 147 -26.35 -46.55 -22.07
CA THR A 147 -26.17 -45.37 -21.24
C THR A 147 -27.54 -44.92 -20.75
N PRO A 148 -27.74 -44.72 -19.44
CA PRO A 148 -29.04 -44.33 -18.91
C PRO A 148 -29.50 -43.05 -19.62
N SER A 149 -30.71 -43.07 -20.19
CA SER A 149 -31.26 -41.86 -20.80
C SER A 149 -31.59 -40.87 -19.69
N MET A 150 -31.08 -39.65 -19.83
CA MET A 150 -31.42 -38.57 -18.90
C MET A 150 -32.61 -37.80 -19.44
N ILE A 151 -33.59 -37.55 -18.58
CA ILE A 151 -34.70 -36.65 -18.87
C ILE A 151 -34.29 -35.27 -18.39
N ALA A 152 -34.17 -34.32 -19.32
CA ALA A 152 -33.94 -32.94 -19.00
C ALA A 152 -35.27 -32.27 -18.66
N LEU A 153 -35.34 -31.68 -17.47
CA LEU A 153 -36.44 -30.88 -16.95
C LEU A 153 -35.94 -29.44 -16.85
N GLY A 154 -36.55 -28.52 -17.57
CA GLY A 154 -36.07 -27.13 -17.61
C GLY A 154 -36.13 -26.47 -16.23
N THR A 155 -35.07 -25.76 -15.83
CA THR A 155 -35.09 -24.87 -14.66
C THR A 155 -34.56 -23.48 -15.02
N THR A 156 -34.46 -22.60 -14.02
CA THR A 156 -34.97 -21.23 -14.14
C THR A 156 -33.92 -20.14 -14.02
N ALA A 157 -32.93 -20.18 -14.90
CA ALA A 157 -32.12 -19.02 -15.26
C ALA A 157 -32.00 -19.02 -16.78
N SER A 158 -32.00 -17.87 -17.44
CA SER A 158 -31.92 -17.80 -18.91
C SER A 158 -30.55 -17.33 -19.37
N LEU A 159 -30.05 -17.99 -20.42
CA LEU A 159 -29.04 -17.42 -21.29
C LEU A 159 -29.75 -16.44 -22.21
N VAL A 160 -29.27 -15.21 -22.18
CA VAL A 160 -29.87 -14.09 -22.88
C VAL A 160 -28.87 -13.57 -23.89
N MET A 161 -29.31 -13.50 -25.13
CA MET A 161 -28.65 -12.74 -26.18
C MET A 161 -29.30 -11.36 -26.28
N ALA A 162 -28.50 -10.32 -26.05
CA ALA A 162 -28.92 -8.94 -26.16
C ALA A 162 -28.25 -8.26 -27.35
N SER A 163 -29.00 -7.46 -28.09
CA SER A 163 -28.46 -6.69 -29.22
C SER A 163 -29.02 -5.27 -29.25
N LEU A 164 -28.18 -4.32 -29.66
CA LEU A 164 -28.57 -2.92 -29.72
C LEU A 164 -29.43 -2.66 -30.95
N LYS A 165 -30.65 -2.14 -30.76
CA LYS A 165 -31.61 -1.88 -31.84
C LYS A 165 -31.06 -0.94 -32.92
N SER A 166 -30.21 0.01 -32.53
CA SER A 166 -29.61 0.98 -33.45
C SER A 166 -28.46 0.44 -34.28
N LYS A 167 -27.86 -0.72 -33.94
CA LYS A 167 -26.68 -1.23 -34.64
C LYS A 167 -27.04 -2.07 -35.87
N VAL A 168 -28.19 -2.74 -35.88
CA VAL A 168 -28.59 -3.68 -36.95
C VAL A 168 -30.06 -3.47 -37.33
N ASN A 169 -30.44 -2.42 -38.09
CA ASN A 169 -31.82 -2.15 -38.57
C ASN A 169 -32.96 -2.71 -37.68
N GLY A 170 -32.93 -2.40 -36.37
CA GLY A 170 -33.90 -2.92 -35.40
C GLY A 170 -33.37 -3.95 -34.39
N GLY A 171 -32.10 -4.38 -34.47
CA GLY A 171 -31.46 -5.40 -33.63
C GLY A 171 -31.85 -6.83 -34.00
N PHE A 172 -31.28 -7.83 -33.34
CA PHE A 172 -31.68 -9.24 -33.48
C PHE A 172 -32.84 -9.57 -32.55
N THR A 173 -33.95 -10.04 -33.11
CA THR A 173 -35.17 -10.45 -32.39
C THR A 173 -35.28 -11.96 -32.22
N SER A 174 -34.46 -12.74 -32.94
CA SER A 174 -34.46 -14.21 -32.89
C SER A 174 -33.08 -14.80 -33.21
N ILE A 175 -32.88 -16.08 -32.87
CA ILE A 175 -31.67 -16.84 -33.24
C ILE A 175 -31.54 -16.99 -34.75
N SER A 176 -32.66 -17.22 -35.46
CA SER A 176 -32.66 -17.38 -36.92
C SER A 176 -32.21 -16.12 -37.66
N GLU A 177 -32.51 -14.93 -37.14
CA GLU A 177 -31.97 -13.67 -37.69
C GLU A 177 -30.44 -13.58 -37.54
N VAL A 178 -29.88 -14.04 -36.41
CA VAL A 178 -28.43 -14.10 -36.22
C VAL A 178 -27.78 -15.09 -37.19
N GLN A 179 -28.39 -16.27 -37.36
CA GLN A 179 -27.93 -17.26 -38.34
C GLN A 179 -27.97 -16.72 -39.77
N GLN A 180 -29.07 -16.06 -40.15
CA GLN A 180 -29.22 -15.49 -41.49
C GLN A 180 -28.24 -14.33 -41.72
N MET A 181 -28.00 -13.50 -40.72
CA MET A 181 -27.10 -12.36 -40.84
C MET A 181 -25.63 -12.77 -40.84
N SER A 182 -25.25 -13.78 -40.06
CA SER A 182 -23.89 -14.35 -40.09
C SER A 182 -23.56 -15.07 -41.40
N GLN A 183 -24.56 -15.46 -42.20
CA GLN A 183 -24.34 -15.91 -43.58
C GLN A 183 -24.08 -14.76 -44.55
N LYS A 184 -24.53 -13.54 -44.22
CA LYS A 184 -24.48 -12.35 -45.10
C LYS A 184 -23.33 -11.40 -44.77
N ARG A 185 -22.89 -11.35 -43.51
CA ARG A 185 -21.81 -10.49 -43.03
C ARG A 185 -21.14 -11.08 -41.80
N HIS A 186 -19.93 -10.63 -41.54
CA HIS A 186 -19.25 -10.86 -40.28
C HIS A 186 -20.07 -10.32 -39.09
N VAL A 187 -20.44 -11.20 -38.17
CA VAL A 187 -21.14 -10.88 -36.91
C VAL A 187 -20.19 -11.10 -35.74
N VAL A 188 -20.00 -10.10 -34.87
CA VAL A 188 -19.19 -10.25 -33.65
C VAL A 188 -20.10 -10.48 -32.45
N ILE A 189 -19.98 -11.64 -31.82
CA ILE A 189 -20.77 -12.04 -30.66
C ILE A 189 -19.86 -12.06 -29.43
N GLY A 190 -20.15 -11.19 -28.47
CA GLY A 190 -19.52 -11.27 -27.16
C GLY A 190 -20.19 -12.36 -26.33
N VAL A 191 -19.42 -13.26 -25.71
CA VAL A 191 -19.94 -14.34 -24.84
C VAL A 191 -19.38 -14.17 -23.43
N HIS A 192 -20.27 -13.96 -22.46
CA HIS A 192 -19.88 -13.81 -21.05
C HIS A 192 -19.58 -15.15 -20.38
N THR A 193 -18.50 -15.20 -19.60
CA THR A 193 -17.76 -16.45 -19.33
C THR A 193 -17.74 -16.94 -17.92
N ILE A 194 -18.37 -16.21 -16.99
CA ILE A 194 -18.65 -16.74 -15.63
C ILE A 194 -19.47 -18.04 -15.69
N ILE A 195 -20.04 -18.35 -16.84
CA ILE A 195 -20.87 -19.53 -17.04
C ILE A 195 -20.05 -20.81 -17.23
N GLY A 196 -18.72 -20.73 -17.36
CA GLY A 196 -17.92 -21.92 -17.70
C GLY A 196 -18.37 -22.60 -19.00
N LEU A 197 -19.19 -21.90 -19.80
CA LEU A 197 -19.65 -22.38 -21.09
C LEU A 197 -18.49 -22.24 -22.05
N ASP A 198 -18.14 -23.38 -22.62
CA ASP A 198 -17.31 -23.40 -23.81
C ASP A 198 -17.98 -22.52 -24.89
N ILE A 199 -17.18 -21.72 -25.60
CA ILE A 199 -17.65 -20.97 -26.77
C ILE A 199 -18.34 -21.93 -27.76
N LEU A 200 -17.84 -23.17 -27.84
CA LEU A 200 -18.45 -24.25 -28.63
C LEU A 200 -19.88 -24.59 -28.19
N TYR A 201 -20.19 -24.51 -26.89
CA TYR A 201 -21.56 -24.73 -26.41
C TYR A 201 -22.50 -23.62 -26.87
N VAL A 202 -22.07 -22.36 -26.79
CA VAL A 202 -22.85 -21.22 -27.28
C VAL A 202 -23.00 -21.27 -28.79
N GLU A 203 -21.96 -21.70 -29.52
CA GLU A 203 -22.04 -21.97 -30.96
C GLU A 203 -23.15 -22.97 -31.30
N LYS A 204 -23.23 -24.08 -30.57
CA LYS A 204 -24.27 -25.09 -30.75
C LYS A 204 -25.66 -24.57 -30.37
N LEU A 205 -25.80 -23.85 -29.26
CA LEU A 205 -27.07 -23.23 -28.86
C LEU A 205 -27.58 -22.23 -29.90
N LEU A 206 -26.70 -21.44 -30.49
CA LEU A 206 -27.08 -20.51 -31.55
C LEU A 206 -27.26 -21.19 -32.91
N GLY A 207 -26.97 -22.50 -33.01
CA GLY A 207 -27.02 -23.25 -34.27
C GLY A 207 -26.05 -22.67 -35.31
N LEU A 208 -24.99 -22.01 -34.83
CA LEU A 208 -23.93 -21.49 -35.68
C LEU A 208 -22.98 -22.64 -36.00
N ASN A 209 -22.43 -22.60 -37.20
CA ASN A 209 -21.40 -23.51 -37.63
C ASN A 209 -20.29 -22.68 -38.24
N SER A 210 -19.14 -22.62 -37.57
CA SER A 210 -17.95 -21.88 -37.99
C SER A 210 -17.48 -22.19 -39.42
N SER A 211 -17.86 -23.34 -40.00
CA SER A 211 -17.57 -23.66 -41.40
C SER A 211 -18.52 -23.02 -42.43
N ILE A 212 -19.71 -22.59 -41.99
CA ILE A 212 -20.80 -22.10 -42.86
C ILE A 212 -21.06 -20.61 -42.64
N HIS A 213 -20.83 -20.12 -41.43
CA HIS A 213 -21.20 -18.77 -41.01
C HIS A 213 -19.95 -17.92 -40.80
N ASP A 214 -20.00 -16.68 -41.28
CA ASP A 214 -18.98 -15.66 -41.05
C ASP A 214 -19.28 -14.95 -39.72
N PHE A 215 -18.79 -15.50 -38.61
CA PHE A 215 -18.91 -14.88 -37.29
C PHE A 215 -17.63 -15.02 -36.49
N ARG A 216 -17.47 -14.12 -35.51
CA ARG A 216 -16.43 -14.19 -34.50
C ARG A 216 -17.08 -14.14 -33.13
N MET A 217 -16.91 -15.22 -32.37
CA MET A 217 -17.21 -15.21 -30.95
C MET A 217 -16.00 -14.71 -30.19
N GLU A 218 -16.19 -13.65 -29.41
CA GLU A 218 -15.19 -13.11 -28.52
C GLU A 218 -15.62 -13.34 -27.08
N ARG A 219 -14.64 -13.72 -26.27
CA ARG A 219 -14.83 -13.95 -24.87
C ARG A 219 -15.00 -12.60 -24.16
N MET A 220 -16.01 -12.47 -23.32
CA MET A 220 -16.21 -11.31 -22.45
C MET A 220 -16.01 -11.75 -20.99
N ASP A 221 -14.77 -11.66 -20.51
CA ASP A 221 -14.51 -11.92 -19.10
C ASP A 221 -14.95 -10.72 -18.25
N ARG A 222 -15.58 -11.00 -17.10
CA ARG A 222 -16.00 -9.99 -16.12
C ARG A 222 -14.93 -8.90 -15.83
N PRO A 223 -13.65 -9.25 -15.55
CA PRO A 223 -12.62 -8.24 -15.34
C PRO A 223 -12.30 -7.43 -16.59
N GLU A 224 -12.49 -8.00 -17.78
CA GLU A 224 -12.37 -7.24 -19.01
C GLU A 224 -13.56 -6.29 -19.14
N SER A 225 -14.81 -6.74 -18.95
CA SER A 225 -15.98 -5.84 -19.06
C SER A 225 -15.92 -4.61 -18.14
N ASP A 226 -15.30 -4.73 -16.96
CA ASP A 226 -15.07 -3.60 -16.04
C ASP A 226 -13.97 -2.63 -16.54
N CYS A 227 -13.13 -3.09 -17.47
CA CYS A 227 -12.06 -2.33 -18.13
C CYS A 227 -12.45 -1.80 -19.52
N TRP A 228 -13.65 -2.11 -20.03
CA TRP A 228 -14.07 -1.65 -21.34
C TRP A 228 -14.40 -0.16 -21.28
N MET A 229 -13.69 0.63 -22.08
CA MET A 229 -13.97 2.06 -22.18
C MET A 229 -15.17 2.29 -23.09
N GLY A 230 -16.40 2.04 -22.63
CA GLY A 230 -17.61 2.40 -23.35
C GLY A 230 -18.72 1.36 -23.34
N ASN A 231 -19.68 1.55 -24.23
CA ASN A 231 -20.84 0.68 -24.35
C ASN A 231 -20.50 -0.70 -24.93
N VAL A 232 -20.49 -1.76 -24.10
CA VAL A 232 -20.25 -3.15 -24.55
C VAL A 232 -21.15 -3.56 -25.72
N PHE A 233 -22.39 -3.06 -25.73
CA PHE A 233 -23.37 -3.34 -26.78
C PHE A 233 -23.12 -2.56 -28.08
N GLU A 234 -22.22 -1.57 -28.08
CA GLU A 234 -21.73 -0.92 -29.29
C GLU A 234 -20.51 -1.62 -29.88
N TYR A 235 -19.74 -2.35 -29.08
CA TYR A 235 -18.60 -3.15 -29.57
C TYR A 235 -19.08 -4.43 -30.27
N PHE A 236 -20.06 -5.13 -29.70
CA PHE A 236 -20.59 -6.38 -30.24
C PHE A 236 -21.88 -6.18 -31.04
N ASP A 237 -22.12 -7.03 -32.03
CA ASP A 237 -23.42 -7.10 -32.71
C ASP A 237 -24.47 -7.77 -31.81
N ALA A 238 -24.05 -8.76 -31.02
CA ALA A 238 -24.84 -9.42 -29.99
C ALA A 238 -23.97 -9.77 -28.77
N VAL A 239 -24.58 -9.74 -27.59
CA VAL A 239 -23.95 -10.05 -26.29
C VAL A 239 -24.72 -11.19 -25.66
N VAL A 240 -24.09 -12.35 -25.51
CA VAL A 240 -24.64 -13.52 -24.83
C VAL A 240 -24.18 -13.51 -23.37
N SER A 241 -25.12 -13.53 -22.44
CA SER A 241 -24.83 -13.55 -21.00
C SER A 241 -25.96 -14.22 -20.22
N THR A 242 -25.83 -14.33 -18.90
CA THR A 242 -26.98 -14.71 -18.06
C THR A 242 -27.92 -13.52 -17.93
N ASP A 243 -29.18 -13.78 -17.59
CA ASP A 243 -30.15 -12.76 -17.16
C ASP A 243 -29.57 -11.77 -16.12
N SER A 244 -28.89 -12.29 -15.08
CA SER A 244 -28.28 -11.48 -14.02
C SER A 244 -27.14 -10.60 -14.54
N PHE A 245 -26.19 -11.16 -15.29
CA PHE A 245 -25.04 -10.41 -15.80
C PHE A 245 -25.42 -9.42 -16.90
N PHE A 246 -26.38 -9.77 -17.76
CA PHE A 246 -26.94 -8.83 -18.72
C PHE A 246 -27.47 -7.57 -18.02
N THR A 247 -28.21 -7.73 -16.92
CA THR A 247 -28.74 -6.57 -16.19
C THR A 247 -27.63 -5.72 -15.58
N ILE A 248 -26.57 -6.34 -15.06
CA ILE A 248 -25.39 -5.62 -14.54
C ILE A 248 -24.71 -4.83 -15.66
N MET A 249 -24.43 -5.45 -16.81
CA MET A 249 -23.79 -4.80 -17.95
C MET A 249 -24.64 -3.66 -18.50
N PHE A 250 -25.95 -3.86 -18.67
CA PHE A 250 -26.87 -2.82 -19.11
C PHE A 250 -26.84 -1.62 -18.16
N ARG A 251 -26.84 -1.86 -16.86
CA ARG A 251 -26.81 -0.82 -15.82
C ARG A 251 -25.48 -0.07 -15.79
N GLN A 252 -24.35 -0.78 -15.82
CA GLN A 252 -23.03 -0.17 -15.94
C GLN A 252 -23.00 0.79 -17.15
N ASN A 253 -23.51 0.34 -18.30
CA ASN A 253 -23.51 1.15 -19.51
C ASN A 253 -24.49 2.33 -19.47
N ARG A 254 -25.65 2.17 -18.85
CA ARG A 254 -26.60 3.26 -18.63
C ARG A 254 -26.02 4.31 -17.69
N ASP A 255 -25.55 3.91 -16.51
CA ASP A 255 -25.31 4.82 -15.39
C ASP A 255 -23.89 5.40 -15.38
N CYS A 256 -22.88 4.64 -15.80
CA CYS A 256 -21.49 5.10 -15.77
C CYS A 256 -21.14 6.07 -16.90
N TYR A 257 -21.83 5.98 -18.05
CA TYR A 257 -21.52 6.79 -19.23
C TYR A 257 -22.50 7.95 -19.50
N LEU A 258 -23.37 8.30 -18.54
CA LEU A 258 -24.35 9.40 -18.68
C LEU A 258 -23.74 10.78 -19.05
N GLY A 259 -22.42 10.95 -18.90
CA GLY A 259 -21.70 12.18 -19.24
C GLY A 259 -20.85 12.12 -20.51
N GLU A 260 -20.61 10.94 -21.09
CA GLU A 260 -19.73 10.80 -22.25
C GLU A 260 -20.53 10.88 -23.56
N LYS A 261 -20.37 11.99 -24.29
CA LYS A 261 -21.03 12.22 -25.59
C LYS A 261 -20.72 11.17 -26.67
N ARG A 262 -19.76 10.27 -26.44
CA ARG A 262 -19.31 9.29 -27.44
C ARG A 262 -20.22 8.07 -27.53
N PHE A 263 -20.90 7.70 -26.44
CA PHE A 263 -21.74 6.51 -26.39
C PHE A 263 -23.21 6.88 -26.27
N LYS A 264 -24.09 6.13 -26.93
CA LYS A 264 -25.52 6.34 -26.81
C LYS A 264 -25.95 5.87 -25.41
N PRO A 265 -26.54 6.74 -24.57
CA PRO A 265 -27.02 6.31 -23.27
C PRO A 265 -28.15 5.30 -23.45
N LEU A 266 -28.04 4.16 -22.76
CA LEU A 266 -29.08 3.13 -22.74
C LEU A 266 -30.14 3.52 -21.72
N LEU A 267 -31.19 4.22 -22.16
CA LEU A 267 -32.20 4.77 -21.25
C LEU A 267 -33.21 3.71 -20.83
N ASN A 268 -33.58 2.82 -21.74
CA ASN A 268 -34.58 1.80 -21.49
C ASN A 268 -34.28 0.52 -22.27
N VAL A 269 -34.21 -0.60 -21.55
CA VAL A 269 -34.03 -1.94 -22.11
C VAL A 269 -35.01 -2.20 -23.26
N SER A 270 -36.29 -1.88 -23.09
CA SER A 270 -37.32 -2.13 -24.11
C SER A 270 -37.13 -1.31 -25.38
N ASN A 271 -36.55 -0.12 -25.28
CA ASN A 271 -36.44 0.82 -26.39
C ASN A 271 -35.09 0.73 -27.10
N ASP A 272 -34.04 0.35 -26.37
CA ASP A 272 -32.67 0.36 -26.86
C ASP A 272 -32.18 -1.04 -27.22
N MET A 273 -32.71 -2.09 -26.60
CA MET A 273 -32.22 -3.47 -26.74
C MET A 273 -33.31 -4.42 -27.25
N ASN A 274 -32.89 -5.41 -28.03
CA ASN A 274 -33.64 -6.65 -28.16
C ASN A 274 -33.02 -7.70 -27.25
N ILE A 275 -33.89 -8.46 -26.60
CA ILE A 275 -33.51 -9.53 -25.68
C ILE A 275 -34.12 -10.81 -26.24
N VAL A 276 -33.24 -11.76 -26.57
CA VAL A 276 -33.61 -13.09 -27.05
C VAL A 276 -33.12 -14.08 -26.02
N ASN A 277 -34.03 -14.90 -25.51
CA ASN A 277 -33.63 -16.05 -24.72
C ASN A 277 -33.12 -17.14 -25.66
N ILE A 278 -31.91 -17.62 -25.42
CA ILE A 278 -31.23 -18.60 -26.27
C ILE A 278 -31.12 -19.98 -25.63
N GLY A 279 -31.61 -20.15 -24.40
CA GLY A 279 -31.64 -21.44 -23.72
C GLY A 279 -31.63 -21.29 -22.20
N PRO A 280 -31.92 -22.36 -21.46
CA PRO A 280 -31.81 -22.34 -20.01
C PRO A 280 -30.35 -22.41 -19.56
N TYR A 281 -30.07 -21.75 -18.44
CA TYR A 281 -28.81 -21.77 -17.72
C TYR A 281 -28.78 -22.87 -16.64
N GLU A 282 -29.93 -23.16 -16.02
CA GLU A 282 -30.09 -24.28 -15.09
C GLU A 282 -31.03 -25.33 -15.69
N VAL A 283 -30.65 -26.60 -15.63
CA VAL A 283 -31.49 -27.73 -16.05
C VAL A 283 -31.48 -28.78 -14.96
N LEU A 284 -32.67 -29.20 -14.53
CA LEU A 284 -32.84 -30.34 -13.64
C LEU A 284 -32.78 -31.61 -14.49
N MET A 285 -31.82 -32.49 -14.20
CA MET A 285 -31.72 -33.77 -14.90
C MET A 285 -32.26 -34.88 -14.02
N MET A 286 -33.08 -35.76 -14.60
CA MET A 286 -33.60 -36.95 -13.94
C MET A 286 -33.21 -38.22 -14.69
N ASN A 287 -32.90 -39.27 -13.93
CA ASN A 287 -32.65 -40.59 -14.49
C ASN A 287 -33.98 -41.26 -14.84
N SER A 288 -34.15 -41.68 -16.09
CA SER A 288 -35.37 -42.32 -16.59
C SER A 288 -35.56 -43.77 -16.11
N ASN A 289 -34.50 -44.41 -15.59
CA ASN A 289 -34.44 -45.86 -15.40
C ASN A 289 -34.96 -46.40 -14.05
N GLY A 290 -35.84 -45.66 -13.35
CA GLY A 290 -36.42 -46.09 -12.07
C GLY A 290 -37.86 -46.59 -12.20
N ALA A 291 -38.23 -47.64 -11.45
CA ALA A 291 -39.62 -48.13 -11.32
C ALA A 291 -40.60 -47.09 -10.72
N ASP A 292 -40.09 -45.94 -10.25
CA ASP A 292 -40.83 -44.84 -9.65
C ASP A 292 -41.07 -43.64 -10.59
N SER A 293 -41.07 -43.87 -11.92
CA SER A 293 -41.21 -42.80 -12.92
C SER A 293 -42.44 -41.91 -12.69
N GLY A 294 -43.59 -42.46 -12.28
CA GLY A 294 -44.80 -41.70 -11.99
C GLY A 294 -44.75 -40.87 -10.71
N ILE A 295 -44.06 -41.34 -9.66
CA ILE A 295 -43.86 -40.56 -8.42
C ILE A 295 -42.89 -39.41 -8.71
N MET A 296 -41.82 -39.72 -9.44
CA MET A 296 -40.85 -38.73 -9.88
C MET A 296 -41.48 -37.69 -10.82
N GLU A 297 -42.45 -38.08 -11.64
CA GLU A 297 -43.25 -37.18 -12.48
C GLU A 297 -44.08 -36.19 -11.68
N LEU A 298 -44.78 -36.67 -10.66
CA LEU A 298 -45.53 -35.81 -9.77
C LEU A 298 -44.62 -34.87 -8.97
N VAL A 299 -43.49 -35.37 -8.44
CA VAL A 299 -42.53 -34.57 -7.67
C VAL A 299 -41.90 -33.49 -8.54
N ALA A 300 -41.47 -33.83 -9.76
CA ALA A 300 -40.89 -32.89 -10.71
C ALA A 300 -41.91 -31.85 -11.18
N SER A 301 -43.13 -32.26 -11.52
CA SER A 301 -44.21 -31.35 -11.94
C SER A 301 -44.62 -30.39 -10.81
N GLN A 302 -44.64 -30.87 -9.56
CA GLN A 302 -44.95 -30.06 -8.38
C GLN A 302 -43.81 -29.08 -8.05
N ALA A 303 -42.56 -29.51 -8.16
CA ALA A 303 -41.40 -28.65 -8.01
C ALA A 303 -41.40 -27.55 -9.07
N LEU A 304 -41.64 -27.93 -10.34
CA LEU A 304 -41.75 -27.00 -11.46
C LEU A 304 -42.89 -26.01 -11.21
N TYR A 305 -44.11 -26.48 -10.88
CA TYR A 305 -45.27 -25.66 -10.50
C TYR A 305 -44.94 -24.64 -9.41
N SER A 306 -44.27 -25.06 -8.32
CA SER A 306 -43.92 -24.17 -7.21
C SER A 306 -43.00 -23.04 -7.69
N VAL A 307 -42.04 -23.36 -8.55
CA VAL A 307 -41.14 -22.39 -9.16
C VAL A 307 -41.89 -21.45 -10.11
N MET A 308 -42.79 -21.98 -10.97
CA MET A 308 -43.61 -21.14 -11.86
C MET A 308 -44.48 -20.16 -11.06
N LYS A 309 -45.12 -20.67 -10.01
CA LYS A 309 -46.00 -19.88 -9.14
C LYS A 309 -45.22 -18.74 -8.49
N GLN A 310 -44.00 -19.02 -8.01
CA GLN A 310 -43.13 -17.99 -7.47
C GLN A 310 -42.83 -16.91 -8.52
N PHE A 311 -42.42 -17.28 -9.73
CA PHE A 311 -42.14 -16.31 -10.81
C PHE A 311 -43.34 -15.47 -11.21
N VAL A 312 -44.51 -16.09 -11.39
CA VAL A 312 -45.72 -15.33 -11.70
C VAL A 312 -46.06 -14.36 -10.58
N THR A 313 -45.89 -14.75 -9.32
CA THR A 313 -46.09 -13.86 -8.17
C THR A 313 -45.13 -12.66 -8.20
N LEU A 314 -43.89 -12.85 -8.67
CA LEU A 314 -42.91 -11.77 -8.79
C LEU A 314 -43.26 -10.74 -9.88
N LEU A 315 -43.92 -11.16 -10.97
CA LEU A 315 -44.39 -10.25 -12.02
C LEU A 315 -45.49 -9.29 -11.52
N PHE A 316 -46.16 -9.61 -10.42
CA PHE A 316 -47.21 -8.79 -9.81
C PHE A 316 -46.73 -7.91 -8.66
N ILE A 317 -45.43 -7.91 -8.33
CA ILE A 317 -44.91 -7.00 -7.32
C ILE A 317 -45.13 -5.57 -7.81
N PRO A 318 -45.93 -4.75 -7.10
CA PRO A 318 -46.13 -3.36 -7.45
C PRO A 318 -44.80 -2.62 -7.55
N GLN A 319 -44.63 -1.76 -8.55
CA GLN A 319 -43.43 -0.93 -8.70
C GLN A 319 -43.16 -0.08 -7.44
N SER A 320 -44.18 0.22 -6.63
CA SER A 320 -44.04 0.92 -5.35
C SER A 320 -43.30 0.13 -4.27
N LEU A 321 -43.19 -1.21 -4.39
CA LEU A 321 -42.48 -2.09 -3.46
C LEU A 321 -41.04 -2.42 -3.89
N CYS A 322 -40.54 -1.77 -4.94
CA CYS A 322 -39.20 -2.01 -5.50
C CYS A 322 -38.05 -1.85 -4.48
N ASN A 323 -38.22 -1.04 -3.43
CA ASN A 323 -37.18 -0.78 -2.43
C ASN A 323 -37.05 -1.88 -1.35
N SER A 324 -37.94 -2.88 -1.30
CA SER A 324 -38.11 -3.75 -0.12
C SER A 324 -37.72 -5.22 -0.32
N TYR A 325 -37.59 -5.69 -1.57
CA TYR A 325 -37.45 -7.12 -1.86
C TYR A 325 -36.24 -7.41 -2.75
N PHE A 326 -35.27 -8.14 -2.21
CA PHE A 326 -34.11 -8.70 -2.93
C PHE A 326 -34.53 -9.64 -4.08
N ILE A 327 -35.77 -10.13 -4.08
CA ILE A 327 -36.30 -11.01 -5.15
C ILE A 327 -36.88 -10.18 -6.33
N ALA A 328 -36.97 -8.84 -6.21
CA ALA A 328 -37.56 -7.94 -7.21
C ALA A 328 -36.53 -7.22 -8.10
N HIS A 329 -35.44 -7.89 -8.50
CA HIS A 329 -34.50 -7.31 -9.48
C HIS A 329 -34.99 -7.52 -10.92
N ASP A 330 -34.46 -6.74 -11.88
CA ASP A 330 -34.75 -6.92 -13.32
C ASP A 330 -34.44 -8.33 -13.81
N TYR A 331 -33.38 -8.96 -13.29
CA TYR A 331 -33.05 -10.32 -13.68
C TYR A 331 -34.17 -11.26 -13.25
N ALA A 332 -34.89 -10.98 -12.16
CA ALA A 332 -36.03 -11.80 -11.72
C ALA A 332 -37.26 -11.59 -12.61
N VAL A 333 -37.44 -10.40 -13.22
CA VAL A 333 -38.48 -10.15 -14.22
C VAL A 333 -38.13 -10.76 -15.56
N ILE A 334 -36.88 -10.60 -16.02
CA ILE A 334 -36.32 -11.26 -17.21
C ILE A 334 -36.44 -12.77 -17.02
N ARG A 335 -36.01 -13.28 -15.86
CA ARG A 335 -36.14 -14.68 -15.47
C ARG A 335 -37.60 -15.08 -15.40
N ALA A 336 -38.48 -14.43 -14.66
CA ALA A 336 -39.89 -14.81 -14.57
C ALA A 336 -40.57 -14.81 -15.94
N GLY A 337 -40.17 -13.87 -16.78
CA GLY A 337 -40.65 -13.77 -18.14
C GLY A 337 -40.18 -14.90 -19.04
N TYR A 338 -38.90 -15.20 -19.01
CA TYR A 338 -38.32 -16.30 -19.75
C TYR A 338 -38.41 -17.63 -19.01
N GLY A 339 -39.11 -17.65 -17.87
CA GLY A 339 -38.74 -18.45 -16.70
C GLY A 339 -38.98 -19.91 -16.80
N LEU A 340 -39.62 -20.34 -17.86
CA LEU A 340 -39.77 -21.74 -18.19
C LEU A 340 -39.72 -21.81 -19.70
N VAL A 341 -38.51 -21.92 -20.22
CA VAL A 341 -38.31 -22.23 -21.63
C VAL A 341 -38.84 -23.64 -21.81
N ASN A 342 -39.82 -23.80 -22.70
CA ASN A 342 -40.05 -25.13 -23.23
C ASN A 342 -38.76 -25.54 -23.94
N LEU A 343 -38.00 -26.46 -23.34
CA LEU A 343 -36.74 -26.94 -23.91
C LEU A 343 -36.99 -27.30 -25.37
N THR A 344 -36.33 -26.58 -26.27
CA THR A 344 -36.38 -26.86 -27.70
C THR A 344 -35.50 -28.07 -27.98
N GLN A 345 -35.75 -28.77 -29.09
CA GLN A 345 -34.86 -29.86 -29.50
C GLN A 345 -33.40 -29.39 -29.63
N GLN A 346 -33.18 -28.14 -30.05
CA GLN A 346 -31.86 -27.53 -30.14
C GLN A 346 -31.17 -27.41 -28.77
N ASP A 347 -31.92 -27.06 -27.71
CA ASP A 347 -31.39 -27.08 -26.34
C ASP A 347 -30.95 -28.48 -25.94
N VAL A 348 -31.77 -29.51 -26.24
CA VAL A 348 -31.47 -30.92 -25.96
C VAL A 348 -30.23 -31.40 -26.69
N ASP A 349 -30.09 -31.03 -27.96
CA ASP A 349 -28.96 -31.42 -28.77
C ASP A 349 -27.67 -30.77 -28.24
N ALA A 350 -27.75 -29.50 -27.82
CA ALA A 350 -26.62 -28.79 -27.18
C ALA A 350 -26.24 -29.43 -25.84
N PHE A 351 -27.21 -29.77 -24.98
CA PHE A 351 -26.94 -30.48 -23.71
C PHE A 351 -26.39 -31.88 -23.95
N SER A 352 -26.95 -32.62 -24.90
CA SER A 352 -26.51 -33.98 -25.22
C SER A 352 -25.08 -33.99 -25.74
N TYR A 353 -24.71 -32.98 -26.54
CA TYR A 353 -23.35 -32.75 -26.99
C TYR A 353 -22.41 -32.44 -25.82
N TYR A 354 -22.78 -31.48 -24.97
CA TYR A 354 -21.93 -31.01 -23.87
C TYR A 354 -21.68 -32.09 -22.81
N PHE A 355 -22.74 -32.76 -22.35
CA PHE A 355 -22.67 -33.82 -21.34
C PHE A 355 -22.30 -35.19 -21.92
N LYS A 356 -22.14 -35.30 -23.25
CA LYS A 356 -21.84 -36.56 -23.98
C LYS A 356 -22.81 -37.69 -23.63
N ASN A 357 -24.08 -37.35 -23.41
CA ASN A 357 -25.14 -38.29 -23.03
C ASN A 357 -26.40 -37.99 -23.84
N SER A 358 -27.07 -39.01 -24.37
CA SER A 358 -28.35 -38.79 -25.05
C SER A 358 -29.41 -38.34 -24.05
N MET A 359 -29.91 -37.13 -24.22
CA MET A 359 -31.02 -36.61 -23.42
C MET A 359 -32.33 -36.68 -24.19
N GLN A 360 -33.42 -36.90 -23.47
CA GLN A 360 -34.76 -36.75 -24.01
C GLN A 360 -35.48 -35.67 -23.22
N VAL A 361 -36.23 -34.83 -23.93
CA VAL A 361 -37.16 -33.91 -23.28
C VAL A 361 -38.51 -34.57 -23.17
N ASN A 362 -39.05 -34.53 -21.97
CA ASN A 362 -40.42 -34.94 -21.73
C ASN A 362 -41.26 -33.69 -21.45
N HIS A 363 -42.02 -33.26 -22.46
CA HIS A 363 -42.92 -32.11 -22.38
C HIS A 363 -44.08 -32.32 -21.41
N THR A 364 -44.43 -33.56 -21.06
CA THR A 364 -45.55 -33.88 -20.18
C THR A 364 -45.41 -33.26 -18.79
N TYR A 365 -44.19 -33.23 -18.25
CA TYR A 365 -43.89 -32.57 -16.97
C TYR A 365 -44.16 -31.06 -17.03
N TYR A 366 -43.72 -30.42 -18.11
CA TYR A 366 -43.91 -29.00 -18.35
C TYR A 366 -45.40 -28.67 -18.52
N ASP A 367 -46.10 -29.42 -19.37
CA ASP A 367 -47.52 -29.21 -19.65
C ASP A 367 -48.36 -29.40 -18.39
N THR A 368 -48.04 -30.41 -17.58
CA THR A 368 -48.71 -30.67 -16.29
C THR A 368 -48.50 -29.50 -15.33
N ALA A 369 -47.26 -29.00 -15.17
CA ALA A 369 -46.98 -27.84 -14.33
C ALA A 369 -47.71 -26.57 -14.82
N VAL A 370 -47.77 -26.34 -16.14
CA VAL A 370 -48.54 -25.24 -16.75
C VAL A 370 -50.03 -25.37 -16.47
N GLN A 371 -50.59 -26.58 -16.58
CA GLN A 371 -51.99 -26.84 -16.26
C GLN A 371 -52.29 -26.59 -14.78
N LEU A 372 -51.42 -27.07 -13.87
CA LEU A 372 -51.51 -26.78 -12.43
C LEU A 372 -51.43 -25.28 -12.13
N LEU A 373 -50.60 -24.54 -12.88
CA LEU A 373 -50.51 -23.09 -12.77
C LEU A 373 -51.78 -22.40 -13.23
N LYS A 374 -52.30 -22.77 -14.41
CA LYS A 374 -53.57 -22.24 -14.97
C LYS A 374 -54.77 -22.52 -14.07
N ALA A 375 -54.80 -23.68 -13.41
CA ALA A 375 -55.87 -24.04 -12.49
C ALA A 375 -55.84 -23.21 -11.18
N ASN A 376 -54.65 -22.77 -10.75
CA ASN A 376 -54.45 -22.10 -9.47
C ASN A 376 -54.35 -20.57 -9.55
N ILE A 377 -54.16 -20.02 -10.75
CA ILE A 377 -54.07 -18.58 -11.00
C ILE A 377 -55.29 -18.16 -11.83
N THR A 378 -55.87 -17.00 -11.53
CA THR A 378 -57.05 -16.52 -12.27
C THR A 378 -56.74 -16.40 -13.77
N SER A 379 -57.66 -16.85 -14.63
CA SER A 379 -57.51 -16.75 -16.10
C SER A 379 -57.17 -15.33 -16.54
N ALA A 380 -57.78 -14.32 -15.89
CA ALA A 380 -57.50 -12.91 -16.12
C ALA A 380 -56.02 -12.52 -15.89
N VAL A 381 -55.36 -13.10 -14.89
CA VAL A 381 -53.91 -12.88 -14.65
C VAL A 381 -53.09 -13.53 -15.77
N PHE A 382 -53.42 -14.76 -16.14
CA PHE A 382 -52.70 -15.49 -17.19
C PHE A 382 -52.84 -14.80 -18.57
N ASP A 383 -54.04 -14.33 -18.89
CA ASP A 383 -54.36 -13.58 -20.11
C ASP A 383 -53.71 -12.18 -20.10
N SER A 384 -53.67 -11.52 -18.94
CA SER A 384 -53.02 -10.20 -18.79
C SER A 384 -51.51 -10.28 -19.01
N LEU A 385 -50.88 -11.40 -18.69
CA LEU A 385 -49.47 -11.64 -18.98
C LEU A 385 -49.22 -11.98 -20.44
N GLY A 386 -50.26 -12.31 -21.21
CA GLY A 386 -50.14 -12.69 -22.61
C GLY A 386 -49.31 -13.97 -22.79
N ILE A 387 -49.36 -14.89 -21.83
CA ILE A 387 -48.69 -16.20 -21.90
C ILE A 387 -49.48 -17.11 -22.87
N GLN A 388 -49.57 -16.70 -24.14
CA GLN A 388 -50.04 -17.55 -25.22
C GLN A 388 -48.80 -18.14 -25.91
N THR A 389 -48.53 -19.41 -25.61
CA THR A 389 -47.68 -20.35 -26.36
C THR A 389 -46.52 -19.72 -27.17
N GLN A 390 -45.36 -19.68 -26.51
CA GLN A 390 -43.99 -19.77 -27.05
C GLN A 390 -43.36 -18.62 -27.86
N ALA A 391 -44.07 -17.67 -28.47
CA ALA A 391 -43.41 -16.66 -29.33
C ALA A 391 -43.56 -15.18 -28.92
N SER A 392 -44.63 -14.81 -28.20
CA SER A 392 -45.02 -13.40 -27.99
C SER A 392 -44.60 -12.79 -26.65
N LEU A 393 -43.93 -13.57 -25.80
CA LEU A 393 -43.65 -13.15 -24.42
C LEU A 393 -42.51 -12.13 -24.32
N SER A 394 -41.48 -12.25 -25.17
CA SER A 394 -40.25 -11.44 -25.12
C SER A 394 -40.49 -9.91 -25.16
N PRO A 395 -41.29 -9.35 -26.10
CA PRO A 395 -41.50 -7.89 -26.17
C PRO A 395 -42.26 -7.34 -24.97
N LYS A 396 -43.30 -8.05 -24.52
CA LYS A 396 -44.13 -7.64 -23.38
C LYS A 396 -43.36 -7.70 -22.06
N LEU A 397 -42.49 -8.70 -21.90
CA LEU A 397 -41.60 -8.81 -20.76
C LEU A 397 -40.49 -7.76 -20.75
N SER A 398 -39.92 -7.44 -21.92
CA SER A 398 -38.95 -6.34 -22.03
C SER A 398 -39.53 -5.00 -21.58
N SER A 399 -40.85 -4.80 -21.75
CA SER A 399 -41.58 -3.63 -21.24
C SER A 399 -41.95 -3.69 -19.76
N MET A 400 -41.84 -4.87 -19.13
CA MET A 400 -42.08 -5.08 -17.70
C MET A 400 -40.80 -4.93 -16.86
N VAL A 401 -39.63 -4.86 -17.49
CA VAL A 401 -38.37 -4.50 -16.80
C VAL A 401 -38.56 -3.16 -16.11
N PHE A 402 -38.10 -3.04 -14.86
CA PHE A 402 -38.42 -1.88 -14.05
C PHE A 402 -37.84 -0.59 -14.66
N PRO A 403 -38.37 0.60 -14.32
CA PRO A 403 -37.74 1.85 -14.71
C PRO A 403 -36.46 2.10 -13.88
N ALA A 404 -35.55 2.91 -14.42
CA ALA A 404 -34.30 3.37 -13.77
C ALA A 404 -34.46 3.90 -12.32
N SER A 405 -35.66 4.31 -11.93
CA SER A 405 -35.99 4.82 -10.60
C SER A 405 -36.28 3.75 -9.54
N CYS A 406 -36.56 2.50 -9.94
CA CYS A 406 -36.91 1.41 -9.03
C CYS A 406 -35.68 0.63 -8.53
N TYR A 407 -34.48 1.16 -8.74
CA TYR A 407 -33.22 0.50 -8.46
C TYR A 407 -32.55 1.15 -7.25
N SER A 408 -32.68 0.50 -6.10
CA SER A 408 -31.84 0.73 -4.94
C SER A 408 -31.63 -0.62 -4.27
N CYS A 409 -30.47 -1.23 -4.49
CA CYS A 409 -30.11 -2.39 -3.68
C CYS A 409 -29.56 -1.86 -2.35
N ALA A 410 -30.32 -2.03 -1.28
CA ALA A 410 -29.95 -1.56 0.07
C ALA A 410 -28.83 -2.39 0.74
N THR A 411 -28.27 -3.40 0.07
CA THR A 411 -27.25 -4.28 0.65
C THR A 411 -25.86 -3.89 0.19
N SER A 412 -24.87 -4.04 1.08
CA SER A 412 -23.44 -3.82 0.78
C SER A 412 -22.88 -4.79 -0.28
N GLN A 413 -23.63 -5.84 -0.64
CA GLN A 413 -23.24 -6.79 -1.69
C GLN A 413 -23.52 -6.24 -3.10
N CYS A 414 -24.33 -5.20 -3.23
CA CYS A 414 -24.68 -4.55 -4.50
C CYS A 414 -23.90 -3.25 -4.75
N MET A 415 -22.60 -3.23 -4.44
CA MET A 415 -21.72 -2.05 -4.62
C MET A 415 -21.80 -1.38 -6.01
N TRP A 416 -22.34 -2.06 -7.02
CA TRP A 416 -22.38 -1.62 -8.41
C TRP A 416 -23.72 -1.01 -8.87
N GLU A 417 -24.79 -1.11 -8.08
CA GLU A 417 -26.18 -0.93 -8.57
C GLU A 417 -26.92 0.34 -8.11
N ASP A 418 -26.37 1.12 -7.17
CA ASP A 418 -27.07 2.29 -6.63
C ASP A 418 -26.57 3.57 -7.36
N GLY A 419 -27.32 3.99 -8.38
CA GLY A 419 -26.98 5.11 -9.28
C GLY A 419 -27.61 6.46 -8.92
N LYS A 420 -28.67 6.49 -8.09
CA LYS A 420 -29.36 7.73 -7.66
C LYS A 420 -29.09 8.11 -6.22
N SER A 421 -28.75 7.13 -5.42
CA SER A 421 -27.87 7.25 -4.28
C SER A 421 -26.75 6.29 -4.65
N PRO A 422 -25.44 6.58 -4.68
CA PRO A 422 -24.63 5.66 -3.91
C PRO A 422 -25.30 5.76 -2.54
N THR A 423 -26.01 4.78 -2.01
CA THR A 423 -26.00 4.74 -0.56
C THR A 423 -24.59 4.29 -0.28
N PRO A 424 -23.69 5.21 0.14
CA PRO A 424 -22.69 4.80 1.08
C PRO A 424 -23.31 3.73 1.96
N SER A 425 -22.59 2.68 2.33
CA SER A 425 -22.78 2.43 3.76
C SER A 425 -22.36 3.77 4.39
N PRO A 426 -23.22 4.50 5.13
CA PRO A 426 -22.85 5.82 5.66
C PRO A 426 -21.49 5.77 6.36
N LEU A 427 -21.12 4.58 6.85
CA LEU A 427 -19.79 4.18 7.26
C LEU A 427 -18.71 4.21 6.14
N SER A 428 -18.84 3.49 5.02
CA SER A 428 -17.83 3.41 3.95
C SER A 428 -17.51 4.76 3.35
N ASP A 429 -18.51 5.58 2.99
CA ASP A 429 -18.19 6.85 2.33
C ASP A 429 -17.73 7.88 3.34
N SER A 430 -18.21 7.85 4.59
CA SER A 430 -17.61 8.67 5.64
C SER A 430 -16.13 8.33 5.82
N ILE A 431 -15.76 7.05 5.72
CA ILE A 431 -14.35 6.63 5.82
C ILE A 431 -13.57 7.00 4.56
N SER A 432 -14.12 6.84 3.36
CA SER A 432 -13.48 7.27 2.10
C SER A 432 -13.31 8.79 2.05
N ILE A 433 -14.33 9.55 2.46
CA ILE A 433 -14.29 11.01 2.59
C ILE A 433 -13.28 11.41 3.67
N ALA A 434 -13.29 10.77 4.85
CA ALA A 434 -12.31 11.05 5.90
C ALA A 434 -10.88 10.74 5.44
N SER A 435 -10.69 9.65 4.70
CA SER A 435 -9.40 9.26 4.11
C SER A 435 -8.96 10.27 3.06
N GLY A 436 -9.87 10.72 2.19
CA GLY A 436 -9.61 11.76 1.19
C GLY A 436 -9.33 13.14 1.81
N LEU A 437 -10.06 13.52 2.87
CA LEU A 437 -9.82 14.75 3.62
C LEU A 437 -8.48 14.72 4.34
N PHE A 438 -8.17 13.62 5.04
CA PHE A 438 -6.87 13.42 5.66
C PHE A 438 -5.75 13.43 4.62
N LEU A 439 -5.96 12.81 3.46
CA LEU A 439 -5.00 12.84 2.37
C LEU A 439 -4.76 14.28 1.89
N GLY A 440 -5.83 15.02 1.61
CA GLY A 440 -5.75 16.43 1.22
C GLY A 440 -5.02 17.28 2.28
N LEU A 441 -5.38 17.11 3.56
CA LEU A 441 -4.72 17.80 4.66
C LEU A 441 -3.26 17.38 4.82
N SER A 442 -2.95 16.09 4.70
CA SER A 442 -1.58 15.57 4.75
C SER A 442 -0.76 16.14 3.60
N LEU A 443 -1.30 16.28 2.40
CA LEU A 443 -0.60 16.84 1.25
C LEU A 443 -0.35 18.34 1.44
N ILE A 444 -1.36 19.07 1.91
CA ILE A 444 -1.27 20.52 2.19
C ILE A 444 -0.31 20.81 3.36
N THR A 445 -0.18 19.91 4.34
CA THR A 445 0.68 20.13 5.51
C THR A 445 2.08 19.53 5.35
N TYR A 446 2.19 18.28 4.91
CA TYR A 446 3.45 17.54 4.81
C TYR A 446 4.43 18.18 3.82
N TRP A 447 3.98 18.56 2.62
CA TRP A 447 4.89 19.10 1.61
C TRP A 447 5.49 20.45 2.01
N PRO A 448 4.72 21.47 2.45
CA PRO A 448 5.30 22.70 2.95
C PRO A 448 6.25 22.48 4.13
N LEU A 449 5.89 21.60 5.08
CA LEU A 449 6.78 21.25 6.18
C LEU A 449 8.07 20.59 5.68
N LEU A 450 7.97 19.66 4.73
CA LEU A 450 9.15 19.03 4.13
C LEU A 450 10.06 20.06 3.47
N PHE A 451 9.50 21.03 2.74
CA PHE A 451 10.28 22.13 2.15
C PHE A 451 10.97 22.99 3.20
N ILE A 452 10.28 23.34 4.29
CA ILE A 452 10.85 24.11 5.41
C ILE A 452 12.01 23.34 6.07
N PHE A 453 11.84 22.03 6.27
CA PHE A 453 12.81 21.18 6.98
C PHE A 453 13.82 20.47 6.07
N ARG A 454 13.80 20.69 4.74
CA ARG A 454 14.65 19.98 3.77
C ARG A 454 16.15 20.04 4.06
N ASN A 455 16.59 21.14 4.66
CA ASN A 455 18.00 21.38 4.97
C ASN A 455 18.44 20.78 6.31
N LYS A 456 17.50 20.30 7.14
CA LYS A 456 17.85 19.67 8.42
C LYS A 456 18.55 18.33 8.18
N PRO A 457 19.60 18.00 8.96
CA PRO A 457 20.33 16.75 8.81
C PRO A 457 19.46 15.49 8.91
N SER A 458 18.42 15.52 9.75
CA SER A 458 17.45 14.44 9.95
C SER A 458 16.65 14.13 8.69
N ILE A 459 16.30 15.13 7.89
CA ILE A 459 15.58 14.97 6.62
C ILE A 459 16.57 14.72 5.47
N LYS A 460 17.62 15.54 5.34
CA LYS A 460 18.59 15.47 4.23
C LYS A 460 19.27 14.09 4.11
N ARG A 461 19.52 13.41 5.24
CA ARG A 461 20.16 12.09 5.24
C ARG A 461 19.24 10.97 4.76
N ARG A 462 17.91 11.12 4.87
CA ARG A 462 16.90 10.16 4.40
C ARG A 462 16.75 10.14 2.87
N LEU A 463 17.54 10.95 2.16
CA LEU A 463 17.65 10.97 0.71
C LEU A 463 16.28 11.24 0.06
N ILE A 464 15.82 10.32 -0.78
CA ILE A 464 14.61 10.45 -1.59
C ILE A 464 13.34 9.98 -0.87
N ILE A 465 13.45 9.26 0.27
CA ILE A 465 12.28 8.67 0.96
C ILE A 465 11.19 9.73 1.22
N PRO A 466 11.49 10.89 1.83
CA PRO A 466 10.45 11.86 2.18
C PRO A 466 9.77 12.50 0.96
N TRP A 467 10.32 12.32 -0.24
CA TRP A 467 9.82 12.91 -1.47
C TRP A 467 9.02 11.88 -2.28
N VAL A 468 9.64 10.72 -2.52
CA VAL A 468 9.11 9.71 -3.44
C VAL A 468 8.04 8.86 -2.76
N CYS A 469 8.27 8.38 -1.55
CA CYS A 469 7.36 7.43 -0.92
C CYS A 469 5.98 8.02 -0.56
N PRO A 470 5.89 9.26 -0.02
CA PRO A 470 4.60 9.93 0.18
C PRO A 470 3.85 10.17 -1.13
N LEU A 471 4.56 10.46 -2.24
CA LEU A 471 3.93 10.66 -3.54
C LEU A 471 3.28 9.36 -4.05
N PHE A 472 3.97 8.23 -3.98
CA PHE A 472 3.38 6.94 -4.35
C PHE A 472 2.26 6.51 -3.42
N SER A 473 2.38 6.80 -2.12
CA SER A 473 1.29 6.56 -1.16
C SER A 473 0.08 7.42 -1.49
N TYR A 474 0.31 8.65 -1.95
CA TYR A 474 -0.75 9.51 -2.47
C TYR A 474 -1.38 8.96 -3.74
N LEU A 475 -0.59 8.43 -4.68
CA LEU A 475 -1.12 7.75 -5.87
C LEU A 475 -2.00 6.54 -5.49
N ILE A 476 -1.57 5.72 -4.53
CA ILE A 476 -2.36 4.58 -4.04
C ILE A 476 -3.69 5.05 -3.45
N VAL A 477 -3.69 6.08 -2.60
CA VAL A 477 -4.93 6.58 -2.00
C VAL A 477 -5.82 7.27 -3.02
N LEU A 478 -5.25 8.06 -3.94
CA LEU A 478 -6.01 8.63 -5.05
C LEU A 478 -6.69 7.53 -5.86
N ASP A 479 -5.97 6.47 -6.18
CA ASP A 479 -6.48 5.33 -6.92
C ASP A 479 -7.61 4.61 -6.15
N GLN A 480 -7.51 4.49 -4.82
CA GLN A 480 -8.62 4.00 -3.98
C GLN A 480 -9.82 4.95 -3.93
N LEU A 481 -9.59 6.27 -3.92
CA LEU A 481 -10.68 7.24 -4.07
C LEU A 481 -11.32 7.14 -5.46
N PHE A 482 -10.54 6.74 -6.47
CA PHE A 482 -11.03 6.43 -7.80
C PHE A 482 -11.74 5.07 -7.89
N GLU A 483 -11.70 4.15 -6.92
CA GLU A 483 -12.64 3.00 -6.90
C GLU A 483 -14.10 3.49 -6.97
N VAL A 484 -14.39 4.69 -6.46
CA VAL A 484 -15.69 5.35 -6.61
C VAL A 484 -15.99 5.72 -8.08
N SER A 485 -14.97 5.95 -8.90
CA SER A 485 -15.07 6.25 -10.34
C SER A 485 -15.02 5.03 -11.26
N LYS A 486 -14.93 3.81 -10.72
CA LYS A 486 -14.97 2.53 -11.47
C LYS A 486 -13.91 2.39 -12.58
N PRO A 487 -12.61 2.69 -12.36
CA PRO A 487 -11.57 2.38 -13.34
C PRO A 487 -11.39 0.87 -13.47
N CYS A 488 -10.78 0.47 -14.58
CA CYS A 488 -10.35 -0.91 -14.84
C CYS A 488 -9.68 -1.54 -13.60
N TYR A 489 -10.34 -2.54 -13.01
CA TYR A 489 -9.90 -3.19 -11.76
C TYR A 489 -8.50 -3.83 -11.91
N MET A 490 -8.16 -4.34 -13.09
CA MET A 490 -6.83 -4.85 -13.37
C MET A 490 -5.77 -3.74 -13.30
N LEU A 491 -6.01 -2.61 -13.99
CA LEU A 491 -5.08 -1.48 -14.00
C LEU A 491 -4.86 -0.91 -12.59
N HIS A 492 -5.93 -0.87 -11.79
CA HIS A 492 -5.88 -0.48 -10.39
C HIS A 492 -4.87 -1.34 -9.60
N HIS A 493 -5.01 -2.67 -9.64
CA HIS A 493 -4.07 -3.58 -8.96
C HIS A 493 -2.64 -3.48 -9.50
N LEU A 494 -2.46 -3.23 -10.80
CA LEU A 494 -1.14 -3.00 -11.39
C LEU A 494 -0.46 -1.78 -10.76
N ILE A 495 -1.17 -0.65 -10.68
CA ILE A 495 -0.65 0.61 -10.14
C ILE A 495 -0.35 0.45 -8.65
N ILE A 496 -1.27 -0.13 -7.87
CA ILE A 496 -1.08 -0.32 -6.43
C ILE A 496 0.10 -1.23 -6.14
N TYR A 497 0.24 -2.36 -6.84
CA TYR A 497 1.34 -3.29 -6.60
C TYR A 497 2.67 -2.73 -7.03
N PHE A 498 2.70 -2.03 -8.16
CA PHE A 498 3.88 -1.31 -8.58
C PHE A 498 4.29 -0.27 -7.52
N ALA A 499 3.38 0.63 -7.13
CA ALA A 499 3.65 1.71 -6.18
C ALA A 499 4.07 1.18 -4.80
N SER A 500 3.39 0.14 -4.30
CA SER A 500 3.66 -0.46 -3.00
C SER A 500 5.04 -1.13 -2.97
N MET A 501 5.34 -1.97 -3.97
CA MET A 501 6.63 -2.63 -4.06
C MET A 501 7.77 -1.62 -4.25
N TYR A 502 7.54 -0.57 -5.04
CA TYR A 502 8.52 0.47 -5.29
C TYR A 502 8.89 1.21 -4.00
N ASN A 503 7.89 1.58 -3.20
CA ASN A 503 8.06 2.20 -1.89
C ASN A 503 8.86 1.32 -0.93
N ILE A 504 8.51 0.03 -0.86
CA ILE A 504 9.19 -0.93 0.01
C ILE A 504 10.66 -1.04 -0.40
N VAL A 505 10.97 -1.27 -1.68
CA VAL A 505 12.36 -1.45 -2.12
C VAL A 505 13.20 -0.20 -1.87
N ILE A 506 12.67 0.99 -2.14
CA ILE A 506 13.38 2.25 -1.85
C ILE A 506 13.68 2.36 -0.36
N TYR A 507 12.68 2.14 0.48
CA TYR A 507 12.82 2.25 1.93
C TYR A 507 13.87 1.27 2.46
N TYR A 508 13.78 -0.02 2.11
CA TYR A 508 14.73 -1.04 2.56
C TYR A 508 16.14 -0.84 2.02
N SER A 509 16.30 -0.37 0.80
CA SER A 509 17.62 -0.07 0.22
C SER A 509 18.34 1.03 1.02
N ILE A 510 17.61 2.07 1.38
CA ILE A 510 18.15 3.20 2.16
C ILE A 510 18.39 2.79 3.62
N MET A 511 17.49 2.00 4.22
CA MET A 511 17.70 1.42 5.55
C MET A 511 18.92 0.50 5.61
N THR A 512 19.12 -0.32 4.59
CA THR A 512 20.30 -1.18 4.47
C THR A 512 21.57 -0.35 4.42
N ARG A 513 21.60 0.73 3.62
CA ARG A 513 22.72 1.67 3.59
C ARG A 513 23.00 2.28 4.96
N PHE A 514 21.98 2.70 5.70
CA PHE A 514 22.16 3.25 7.05
C PHE A 514 22.73 2.23 8.03
N THR A 515 22.25 0.98 7.96
CA THR A 515 22.77 -0.13 8.76
C THR A 515 24.24 -0.40 8.45
N ILE A 516 24.65 -0.35 7.17
CA ILE A 516 26.06 -0.48 6.76
C ILE A 516 26.88 0.72 7.26
N LEU A 517 26.37 1.96 7.10
CA LEU A 517 27.04 3.17 7.57
C LEU A 517 27.31 3.15 9.08
N ARG A 518 26.33 2.70 9.86
CA ARG A 518 26.47 2.59 11.32
C ARG A 518 27.57 1.60 11.71
N ASN A 519 27.72 0.53 10.95
CA ASN A 519 28.72 -0.51 11.18
C ASN A 519 29.98 -0.35 10.33
N LEU A 520 30.16 0.80 9.66
CA LEU A 520 31.18 0.97 8.63
C LEU A 520 32.58 0.71 9.17
N TYR A 521 32.92 1.20 10.36
CA TYR A 521 34.24 0.95 10.96
C TYR A 521 34.50 -0.52 11.27
N SER A 522 33.48 -1.24 11.76
CA SER A 522 33.58 -2.68 12.03
C SER A 522 33.76 -3.48 10.74
N ILE A 523 33.04 -3.09 9.68
CA ILE A 523 33.15 -3.69 8.35
C ILE A 523 34.53 -3.40 7.74
N LEU A 524 34.97 -2.14 7.75
CA LEU A 524 36.26 -1.72 7.21
C LEU A 524 37.44 -2.38 7.93
N ARG A 525 37.34 -2.61 9.24
CA ARG A 525 38.37 -3.34 10.01
C ARG A 525 38.51 -4.81 9.57
N LYS A 526 37.45 -5.42 9.04
CA LYS A 526 37.46 -6.80 8.52
C LYS A 526 37.92 -6.91 7.07
N CYS A 527 37.92 -5.81 6.32
CA CYS A 527 38.40 -5.78 4.95
C CYS A 527 39.93 -5.99 4.93
N LYS A 528 40.40 -7.03 4.23
CA LYS A 528 41.83 -7.33 4.10
C LYS A 528 42.46 -6.68 2.86
N THR A 529 41.65 -6.38 1.84
CA THR A 529 42.13 -5.85 0.55
C THR A 529 41.59 -4.46 0.27
N GLU A 530 42.37 -3.65 -0.45
CA GLU A 530 41.97 -2.29 -0.86
C GLU A 530 40.71 -2.32 -1.75
N THR A 531 40.58 -3.34 -2.61
CA THR A 531 39.40 -3.56 -3.45
C THR A 531 38.13 -3.74 -2.62
N GLN A 532 38.19 -4.48 -1.50
CA GLN A 532 37.04 -4.62 -0.58
C GLN A 532 36.63 -3.27 0.01
N VAL A 533 37.60 -2.44 0.40
CA VAL A 533 37.33 -1.08 0.90
C VAL A 533 36.68 -0.20 -0.18
N LYS A 534 37.17 -0.27 -1.43
CA LYS A 534 36.57 0.47 -2.57
C LYS A 534 35.14 0.03 -2.84
N ILE A 535 34.85 -1.28 -2.81
CA ILE A 535 33.50 -1.82 -2.98
C ILE A 535 32.58 -1.34 -1.85
N VAL A 536 33.00 -1.42 -0.59
CA VAL A 536 32.19 -0.95 0.55
C VAL A 536 31.92 0.56 0.43
N LYS A 537 32.92 1.37 0.07
CA LYS A 537 32.75 2.82 -0.17
C LYS A 537 31.76 3.09 -1.31
N PHE A 538 31.83 2.33 -2.39
CA PHE A 538 30.92 2.45 -3.53
C PHE A 538 29.48 2.10 -3.13
N VAL A 539 29.26 0.96 -2.47
CA VAL A 539 27.94 0.49 -2.00
C VAL A 539 27.29 1.49 -1.03
N VAL A 540 28.10 2.12 -0.19
CA VAL A 540 27.64 3.09 0.82
C VAL A 540 27.45 4.51 0.25
N SER A 541 27.97 4.77 -0.96
CA SER A 541 27.89 6.07 -1.60
C SER A 541 26.43 6.49 -1.82
N LYS A 542 26.15 7.78 -1.63
CA LYS A 542 24.79 8.33 -1.78
C LYS A 542 24.24 8.07 -3.18
N THR A 543 25.05 8.30 -4.21
CA THR A 543 24.65 8.16 -5.61
C THR A 543 24.33 6.72 -5.95
N PHE A 544 25.19 5.77 -5.56
CA PHE A 544 24.93 4.35 -5.81
C PHE A 544 23.65 3.91 -5.11
N THR A 545 23.47 4.22 -3.81
CA THR A 545 22.25 3.78 -3.11
C THR A 545 20.99 4.35 -3.76
N ILE A 546 20.98 5.63 -4.16
CA ILE A 546 19.82 6.22 -4.84
C ILE A 546 19.56 5.51 -6.18
N ALA A 547 20.57 5.43 -7.06
CA ALA A 547 20.43 4.81 -8.36
C ALA A 547 20.02 3.33 -8.25
N PHE A 548 20.67 2.57 -7.37
CA PHE A 548 20.35 1.18 -7.10
C PHE A 548 18.92 1.03 -6.57
N SER A 549 18.50 1.85 -5.61
CA SER A 549 17.16 1.79 -5.04
C SER A 549 16.05 2.09 -6.06
N LEU A 550 16.29 3.03 -6.99
CA LEU A 550 15.35 3.38 -8.05
C LEU A 550 15.29 2.28 -9.11
N ILE A 551 16.44 1.80 -9.59
CA ILE A 551 16.52 0.77 -10.64
C ILE A 551 15.99 -0.57 -10.12
N LEU A 552 16.49 -1.03 -8.98
CA LEU A 552 16.02 -2.27 -8.37
C LEU A 552 14.54 -2.17 -7.99
N GLY A 553 14.13 -1.02 -7.44
CA GLY A 553 12.74 -0.73 -7.14
C GLY A 553 11.86 -0.89 -8.37
N PHE A 554 12.24 -0.26 -9.48
CA PHE A 554 11.48 -0.33 -10.74
C PHE A 554 11.37 -1.77 -11.24
N ILE A 555 12.49 -2.50 -11.34
CA ILE A 555 12.51 -3.88 -11.84
C ILE A 555 11.64 -4.80 -10.99
N LEU A 556 11.83 -4.80 -9.66
CA LEU A 556 11.05 -5.66 -8.78
C LEU A 556 9.57 -5.27 -8.76
N SER A 557 9.26 -3.98 -8.87
CA SER A 557 7.88 -3.50 -8.93
C SER A 557 7.18 -3.92 -10.21
N CYS A 558 7.87 -3.88 -11.36
CA CYS A 558 7.34 -4.44 -12.60
C CYS A 558 7.07 -5.94 -12.45
N VAL A 559 8.00 -6.72 -11.89
CA VAL A 559 7.81 -8.17 -11.70
C VAL A 559 6.61 -8.47 -10.80
N VAL A 560 6.47 -7.78 -9.67
CA VAL A 560 5.33 -7.96 -8.76
C VAL A 560 4.02 -7.47 -9.38
N ALA A 561 4.05 -6.38 -10.15
CA ALA A 561 2.90 -5.91 -10.89
C ALA A 561 2.46 -6.89 -12.01
N LEU A 562 3.30 -7.83 -12.46
CA LEU A 562 2.83 -8.88 -13.38
C LEU A 562 1.99 -9.96 -12.69
N ALA A 563 2.03 -10.07 -11.36
CA ALA A 563 1.30 -11.11 -10.62
C ALA A 563 -0.23 -11.03 -10.80
N PRO A 564 -0.88 -9.84 -10.74
CA PRO A 564 -2.28 -9.69 -11.13
C PRO A 564 -2.56 -10.24 -12.53
N ILE A 565 -1.76 -9.87 -13.53
CA ILE A 565 -1.99 -10.31 -14.92
C ILE A 565 -1.94 -11.83 -15.02
N ALA A 566 -0.98 -12.47 -14.35
CA ALA A 566 -0.90 -13.93 -14.29
C ALA A 566 -2.13 -14.54 -13.58
N ALA A 567 -2.56 -13.95 -12.47
CA ALA A 567 -3.74 -14.41 -11.73
C ALA A 567 -5.06 -14.16 -12.47
N TYR A 568 -5.14 -13.14 -13.32
CA TYR A 568 -6.31 -12.84 -14.14
C TYR A 568 -6.43 -13.75 -15.36
N ARG A 569 -5.30 -14.25 -15.89
CA ARG A 569 -5.30 -15.12 -17.07
C ARG A 569 -5.94 -16.49 -16.79
N GLU A 570 -5.92 -16.96 -15.55
CA GLU A 570 -6.61 -18.19 -15.16
C GLU A 570 -8.08 -17.88 -14.81
N GLU A 571 -8.91 -17.72 -15.85
CA GLU A 571 -10.32 -17.32 -15.80
C GLU A 571 -11.26 -18.17 -14.94
N TYR A 572 -10.81 -19.31 -14.39
CA TYR A 572 -11.67 -20.23 -13.67
C TYR A 572 -12.08 -19.75 -12.27
N PHE A 573 -11.47 -18.68 -11.75
CA PHE A 573 -11.75 -18.24 -10.39
C PHE A 573 -11.66 -16.71 -10.21
N GLY A 574 -12.59 -15.96 -10.80
CA GLY A 574 -12.69 -14.51 -10.57
C GLY A 574 -12.76 -14.08 -9.09
N TYR A 575 -13.14 -14.98 -8.18
CA TYR A 575 -13.06 -14.78 -6.74
C TYR A 575 -11.69 -15.17 -6.15
N ASN A 576 -11.04 -16.22 -6.67
CA ASN A 576 -9.70 -16.59 -6.20
C ASN A 576 -8.63 -15.62 -6.72
N SER A 577 -8.82 -14.91 -7.84
CA SER A 577 -7.79 -13.96 -8.32
C SER A 577 -7.58 -12.81 -7.31
N GLN A 578 -8.65 -12.28 -6.73
CA GLN A 578 -8.58 -11.31 -5.64
C GLN A 578 -7.92 -11.93 -4.40
N TYR A 579 -8.27 -13.18 -4.06
CA TYR A 579 -7.69 -13.89 -2.93
C TYR A 579 -6.19 -14.16 -3.11
N ILE A 580 -5.78 -14.66 -4.28
CA ILE A 580 -4.40 -14.93 -4.66
C ILE A 580 -3.60 -13.63 -4.67
N SER A 581 -4.14 -12.57 -5.25
CA SER A 581 -3.47 -11.27 -5.30
C SER A 581 -3.30 -10.69 -3.89
N SER A 582 -4.36 -10.76 -3.06
CA SER A 582 -4.30 -10.40 -1.64
C SER A 582 -3.33 -11.28 -0.85
N MET A 583 -3.23 -12.57 -1.18
CA MET A 583 -2.29 -13.51 -0.56
C MET A 583 -0.85 -13.17 -0.94
N VAL A 584 -0.56 -12.87 -2.22
CA VAL A 584 0.77 -12.44 -2.67
C VAL A 584 1.20 -11.18 -1.96
N VAL A 585 0.33 -10.17 -1.87
CA VAL A 585 0.60 -8.95 -1.09
C VAL A 585 0.81 -9.28 0.38
N SER A 586 -0.05 -10.11 0.97
CA SER A 586 0.07 -10.53 2.37
C SER A 586 1.44 -11.18 2.64
N VAL A 587 1.85 -12.10 1.78
CA VAL A 587 3.14 -12.80 1.90
C VAL A 587 4.29 -11.80 1.78
N ILE A 588 4.25 -10.90 0.79
CA ILE A 588 5.27 -9.86 0.63
C ILE A 588 5.32 -8.96 1.88
N SER A 589 4.18 -8.45 2.33
CA SER A 589 4.06 -7.61 3.52
C SER A 589 4.55 -8.33 4.78
N ILE A 590 4.23 -9.61 4.97
CA ILE A 590 4.69 -10.42 6.11
C ILE A 590 6.21 -10.62 6.06
N VAL A 591 6.77 -10.94 4.89
CA VAL A 591 8.22 -11.12 4.71
C VAL A 591 8.96 -9.83 5.06
N PHE A 592 8.48 -8.69 4.57
CA PHE A 592 9.06 -7.40 4.91
C PHE A 592 8.84 -7.04 6.38
N ALA A 593 7.64 -7.22 6.93
CA ALA A 593 7.37 -7.02 8.36
C ALA A 593 8.33 -7.82 9.24
N GLY A 594 8.53 -9.10 8.91
CA GLY A 594 9.45 -10.01 9.59
C GLY A 594 10.89 -9.54 9.49
N ALA A 595 11.33 -9.11 8.30
CA ALA A 595 12.67 -8.55 8.10
C ALA A 595 12.88 -7.26 8.92
N SER A 596 11.89 -6.37 8.97
CA SER A 596 11.93 -5.17 9.82
C SER A 596 11.95 -5.49 11.30
N LEU A 597 11.11 -6.42 11.75
CA LEU A 597 11.07 -6.85 13.14
C LEU A 597 12.40 -7.47 13.56
N LEU A 598 13.00 -8.31 12.70
CA LEU A 598 14.32 -8.87 12.92
C LEU A 598 15.38 -7.77 13.01
N ALA A 599 15.32 -6.76 12.13
CA ALA A 599 16.24 -5.61 12.19
C ALA A 599 16.09 -4.79 13.48
N VAL A 600 14.87 -4.61 14.00
CA VAL A 600 14.63 -3.97 15.30
C VAL A 600 15.18 -4.85 16.42
N ALA A 601 14.86 -6.14 16.43
CA ALA A 601 15.30 -7.07 17.46
C ALA A 601 16.84 -7.09 17.55
N VAL A 602 17.53 -7.20 16.41
CA VAL A 602 19.00 -7.13 16.35
C VAL A 602 19.52 -5.80 16.88
N ASN A 603 18.92 -4.66 16.48
CA ASN A 603 19.32 -3.35 17.00
C ASN A 603 19.11 -3.22 18.53
N VAL A 604 18.01 -3.75 19.05
CA VAL A 604 17.71 -3.74 20.49
C VAL A 604 18.68 -4.63 21.24
N ILE A 605 18.95 -5.85 20.75
CA ILE A 605 19.90 -6.80 21.35
C ILE A 605 21.30 -6.19 21.45
N ILE A 606 21.80 -5.61 20.34
CA ILE A 606 23.09 -4.90 20.32
C ILE A 606 23.05 -3.68 21.26
N GLY A 607 21.90 -3.03 21.38
CA GLY A 607 21.66 -1.85 22.21
C GLY A 607 21.45 -2.11 23.70
N VAL A 608 21.29 -3.37 24.15
CA VAL A 608 20.98 -3.70 25.55
C VAL A 608 21.96 -3.05 26.54
N PRO A 609 23.29 -3.03 26.32
CA PRO A 609 24.21 -2.38 27.25
C PRO A 609 23.96 -0.86 27.36
N THR A 610 23.64 -0.20 26.25
CA THR A 610 23.30 1.23 26.21
C THR A 610 21.97 1.50 26.90
N ILE A 611 20.96 0.64 26.67
CA ILE A 611 19.64 0.75 27.31
C ILE A 611 19.77 0.58 28.82
N LYS A 612 20.54 -0.41 29.29
CA LYS A 612 20.79 -0.65 30.72
C LYS A 612 21.53 0.50 31.39
N SER A 613 22.51 1.11 30.70
CA SER A 613 23.34 2.18 31.29
C SER A 613 22.73 3.57 31.22
N LYS A 614 21.98 3.89 30.15
CA LYS A 614 21.49 5.26 29.88
C LYS A 614 19.97 5.36 29.70
N GLY A 615 19.26 4.24 29.75
CA GLY A 615 17.81 4.17 29.57
C GLY A 615 17.35 4.08 28.11
N ILE A 616 16.09 3.68 27.92
CA ILE A 616 15.48 3.47 26.59
C ILE A 616 15.28 4.77 25.81
N LEU A 617 14.96 5.88 26.50
CA LEU A 617 14.83 7.19 25.86
C LEU A 617 16.17 7.65 25.29
N TYR A 618 17.27 7.47 26.02
CA TYR A 618 18.59 7.79 25.48
C TYR A 618 18.90 6.99 24.21
N PHE A 619 18.61 5.69 24.26
CA PHE A 619 18.76 4.80 23.10
C PHE A 619 17.92 5.31 21.91
N LEU A 620 16.64 5.61 22.08
CA LEU A 620 15.77 6.00 20.97
C LEU A 620 16.03 7.42 20.42
N PHE A 621 16.45 8.37 21.27
CA PHE A 621 16.57 9.79 20.89
C PHE A 621 17.99 10.24 20.58
N PHE A 622 18.96 9.82 21.39
CA PHE A 622 20.34 10.34 21.32
C PHE A 622 21.24 9.44 20.49
N ASP A 623 21.08 8.11 20.62
CA ASP A 623 21.84 7.14 19.85
C ASP A 623 21.31 6.96 18.41
N ASP A 624 20.16 7.55 18.10
CA ASP A 624 19.60 7.64 16.76
C ASP A 624 19.14 9.08 16.43
N PRO A 625 20.09 9.97 16.09
CA PRO A 625 19.78 11.37 15.79
C PRO A 625 18.93 11.57 14.54
N PHE A 626 18.69 10.51 13.76
CA PHE A 626 17.88 10.55 12.53
C PHE A 626 16.51 9.91 12.70
N PHE A 627 16.19 9.38 13.89
CA PHE A 627 14.90 8.77 14.22
C PHE A 627 14.52 7.58 13.31
N ILE A 628 15.51 6.87 12.78
CA ILE A 628 15.32 5.72 11.91
C ILE A 628 14.61 4.57 12.64
N ARG A 629 14.93 4.35 13.92
CA ARG A 629 14.32 3.29 14.73
C ARG A 629 12.83 3.50 14.89
N TYR A 630 12.39 4.76 15.03
CA TYR A 630 10.97 5.07 15.05
C TYR A 630 10.30 4.70 13.73
N ASP A 631 10.92 5.02 12.59
CA ASP A 631 10.36 4.63 11.30
C ASP A 631 10.19 3.11 11.21
N VAL A 632 11.17 2.32 11.67
CA VAL A 632 11.08 0.86 11.65
C VAL A 632 9.99 0.35 12.61
N VAL A 633 9.82 0.96 13.78
CA VAL A 633 8.72 0.62 14.69
C VAL A 633 7.36 0.92 14.05
N PHE A 634 7.19 2.09 13.45
CA PHE A 634 5.96 2.46 12.74
C PHE A 634 5.71 1.57 11.51
N LEU A 635 6.75 1.15 10.81
CA LEU A 635 6.67 0.19 9.72
C LEU A 635 6.19 -1.19 10.20
N VAL A 636 6.70 -1.68 11.35
CA VAL A 636 6.24 -2.93 11.96
C VAL A 636 4.77 -2.83 12.36
N VAL A 637 4.37 -1.75 13.03
CA VAL A 637 2.95 -1.53 13.41
C VAL A 637 2.07 -1.46 12.17
N GLY A 638 2.48 -0.71 11.15
CA GLY A 638 1.76 -0.62 9.88
C GLY A 638 1.62 -1.97 9.20
N ALA A 639 2.67 -2.78 9.18
CA ALA A 639 2.63 -4.09 8.56
C ALA A 639 1.76 -5.10 9.32
N ILE A 640 1.71 -5.04 10.66
CA ILE A 640 0.77 -5.80 11.48
C ILE A 640 -0.67 -5.40 11.13
N LEU A 641 -0.95 -4.09 11.03
CA LEU A 641 -2.28 -3.61 10.68
C LEU A 641 -2.70 -4.05 9.27
N VAL A 642 -1.80 -3.97 8.29
CA VAL A 642 -2.05 -4.49 6.93
C VAL A 642 -2.32 -5.99 6.96
N ALA A 643 -1.54 -6.78 7.70
CA ALA A 643 -1.80 -8.22 7.85
C ALA A 643 -3.18 -8.48 8.47
N VAL A 644 -3.53 -7.78 9.54
CA VAL A 644 -4.86 -7.87 10.16
C VAL A 644 -5.96 -7.44 9.19
N SER A 645 -5.75 -6.38 8.40
CA SER A 645 -6.68 -5.92 7.37
C SER A 645 -6.93 -6.99 6.32
N LEU A 646 -5.90 -7.76 5.96
CA LEU A 646 -6.01 -8.82 4.96
C LEU A 646 -6.72 -10.07 5.51
N PHE A 647 -6.54 -10.40 6.79
CA PHE A 647 -7.30 -11.48 7.44
C PHE A 647 -8.76 -11.11 7.71
N THR A 648 -9.03 -9.84 7.99
CA THR A 648 -10.38 -9.34 8.28
C THR A 648 -11.15 -8.94 7.03
N SER A 649 -10.48 -8.58 5.93
CA SER A 649 -11.17 -8.38 4.65
C SER A 649 -11.88 -9.65 4.17
N ALA A 650 -11.36 -10.83 4.54
CA ALA A 650 -12.04 -12.11 4.36
C ALA A 650 -13.38 -12.21 5.13
N SER A 651 -13.56 -11.41 6.20
CA SER A 651 -14.82 -11.34 6.98
C SER A 651 -15.84 -10.34 6.43
N MET A 652 -15.54 -9.65 5.32
CA MET A 652 -16.44 -8.73 4.60
C MET A 652 -17.05 -7.58 5.41
N ILE A 653 -16.37 -7.07 6.44
CA ILE A 653 -16.83 -5.89 7.19
C ILE A 653 -16.22 -4.61 6.55
N PRO A 654 -16.95 -3.84 5.73
CA PRO A 654 -16.35 -2.79 4.89
C PRO A 654 -15.77 -1.63 5.71
N ALA A 655 -16.42 -1.29 6.83
CA ALA A 655 -15.97 -0.22 7.71
C ALA A 655 -14.63 -0.52 8.39
N TYR A 656 -14.40 -1.79 8.71
CA TYR A 656 -13.12 -2.21 9.28
C TYR A 656 -11.99 -2.02 8.27
N ASN A 657 -12.21 -2.46 7.02
CA ASN A 657 -11.25 -2.28 5.93
C ASN A 657 -10.92 -0.80 5.71
N GLY A 658 -11.93 0.08 5.74
CA GLY A 658 -11.72 1.52 5.62
C GLY A 658 -10.87 2.09 6.76
N ILE A 659 -11.22 1.80 8.02
CA ILE A 659 -10.48 2.32 9.20
C ILE A 659 -9.03 1.82 9.18
N VAL A 660 -8.82 0.53 8.91
CA VAL A 660 -7.47 -0.03 8.90
C VAL A 660 -6.65 0.52 7.73
N SER A 661 -7.25 0.72 6.57
CA SER A 661 -6.59 1.37 5.43
C SER A 661 -6.18 2.80 5.79
N PHE A 662 -7.11 3.58 6.37
CA PHE A 662 -6.84 4.94 6.85
C PHE A 662 -5.65 4.98 7.83
N VAL A 663 -5.68 4.15 8.86
CA VAL A 663 -4.59 4.10 9.86
C VAL A 663 -3.28 3.66 9.21
N SER A 664 -3.31 2.69 8.29
CA SER A 664 -2.12 2.23 7.57
C SER A 664 -1.50 3.34 6.73
N TYR A 665 -2.30 4.15 6.04
CA TYR A 665 -1.80 5.30 5.29
C TYR A 665 -1.23 6.39 6.18
N ALA A 666 -1.89 6.71 7.29
CA ALA A 666 -1.38 7.66 8.27
C ALA A 666 -0.01 7.22 8.82
N LEU A 667 0.13 5.92 9.14
CA LEU A 667 1.40 5.31 9.55
C LEU A 667 2.45 5.41 8.45
N GLY A 668 2.05 5.21 7.19
CA GLY A 668 2.83 5.52 5.97
C GLY A 668 3.58 6.84 6.08
N PHE A 669 2.83 7.93 6.21
CA PHE A 669 3.40 9.27 6.30
C PHE A 669 4.37 9.45 7.50
N PHE A 670 4.10 8.78 8.62
CA PHE A 670 4.99 8.83 9.78
C PHE A 670 6.36 8.21 9.46
N TYR A 671 6.42 6.98 8.92
CA TYR A 671 7.71 6.32 8.64
C TYR A 671 8.39 6.81 7.35
N TYR A 672 7.71 7.55 6.47
CA TYR A 672 8.36 8.27 5.35
C TYR A 672 9.08 9.57 5.77
N GLY A 673 9.17 9.87 7.07
CA GLY A 673 9.86 11.06 7.58
C GLY A 673 8.96 12.05 8.30
N GLY A 674 7.66 11.78 8.40
CA GLY A 674 6.74 12.57 9.23
C GLY A 674 7.21 12.65 10.68
N VAL A 675 7.74 11.55 11.24
CA VAL A 675 8.30 11.52 12.60
C VAL A 675 9.48 12.46 12.75
N ALA A 676 10.41 12.47 11.78
CA ALA A 676 11.57 13.37 11.81
C ALA A 676 11.14 14.84 11.73
N ILE A 677 10.14 15.16 10.90
CA ILE A 677 9.58 16.52 10.81
C ILE A 677 8.97 16.93 12.15
N ILE A 678 8.15 16.07 12.76
CA ILE A 678 7.53 16.33 14.08
C ILE A 678 8.61 16.61 15.13
N PHE A 679 9.67 15.81 15.18
CA PHE A 679 10.75 16.06 16.13
C PHE A 679 11.54 17.35 15.86
N GLU A 680 11.75 17.74 14.62
CA GLU A 680 12.35 19.04 14.31
C GLU A 680 11.43 20.20 14.73
N ILE A 681 10.12 20.06 14.59
CA ILE A 681 9.13 21.03 15.11
C ILE A 681 9.20 21.09 16.64
N LEU A 682 9.18 19.94 17.32
CA LEU A 682 9.28 19.87 18.78
C LEU A 682 10.59 20.48 19.28
N LYS A 683 11.71 20.26 18.57
CA LYS A 683 12.99 20.93 18.87
C LYS A 683 12.86 22.44 18.79
N ILE A 684 12.21 22.98 17.77
CA ILE A 684 12.01 24.42 17.64
C ILE A 684 11.11 24.97 18.75
N ILE A 685 10.06 24.25 19.14
CA ILE A 685 9.08 24.71 20.14
C ILE A 685 9.67 24.61 21.57
N PHE A 686 10.17 23.43 21.95
CA PHE A 686 10.62 23.15 23.31
C PHE A 686 12.07 23.56 23.57
N PHE A 687 12.92 23.45 22.55
CA PHE A 687 14.32 23.84 22.61
C PHE A 687 14.56 25.11 21.81
N ARG A 688 13.65 26.10 21.93
CA ARG A 688 14.08 27.49 21.82
C ARG A 688 15.21 27.63 22.81
N ALA A 689 16.45 27.52 22.31
CA ALA A 689 17.61 27.90 23.07
C ALA A 689 17.22 29.24 23.67
N PRO A 690 17.24 29.41 25.01
CA PRO A 690 17.08 30.74 25.58
C PRO A 690 17.99 31.61 24.73
N LYS A 691 17.47 32.70 24.16
CA LYS A 691 18.29 33.66 23.41
C LYS A 691 19.42 33.99 24.36
N ASP A 692 20.50 33.26 24.20
CA ASP A 692 21.67 33.29 25.05
C ASP A 692 22.11 34.70 24.79
N LYS A 693 21.97 35.57 25.81
CA LYS A 693 22.32 36.97 25.71
C LYS A 693 23.79 36.96 25.32
N GLY A 694 24.07 36.97 24.01
CA GLY A 694 25.37 36.62 23.45
C GLY A 694 26.48 37.52 24.00
N GLU A 695 26.09 38.70 24.48
CA GLU A 695 26.93 39.68 25.14
C GLU A 695 27.41 39.27 26.55
N GLN A 696 26.70 38.41 27.29
CA GLN A 696 27.04 38.15 28.70
C GLN A 696 28.21 37.19 28.94
N TRP A 697 28.54 36.29 27.99
CA TRP A 697 29.68 35.39 28.18
C TRP A 697 30.99 36.00 27.70
N GLU A 698 30.95 36.84 26.66
CA GLU A 698 32.13 37.57 26.18
C GLU A 698 32.64 38.52 27.26
N GLN A 699 31.74 39.20 27.98
CA GLN A 699 32.06 40.03 29.13
C GLN A 699 32.77 39.27 30.26
N LYS A 700 32.56 37.95 30.38
CA LYS A 700 33.27 37.14 31.39
C LYS A 700 34.74 36.96 31.06
N LEU A 701 35.13 37.00 29.77
CA LEU A 701 36.52 36.89 29.36
C LEU A 701 37.38 38.07 29.85
N ASP A 702 36.75 39.20 30.18
CA ASP A 702 37.43 40.34 30.79
C ASP A 702 37.70 40.14 32.30
N ASP A 703 37.06 39.16 32.95
CA ASP A 703 37.32 38.78 34.34
C ASP A 703 38.57 37.87 34.43
N THR A 704 39.62 38.35 35.12
CA THR A 704 40.89 37.63 35.27
C THR A 704 40.74 36.30 36.01
N SER A 705 39.82 36.21 36.97
CA SER A 705 39.55 34.97 37.71
C SER A 705 38.89 33.93 36.82
N PHE A 706 37.96 34.36 35.96
CA PHE A 706 37.33 33.49 34.98
C PHE A 706 38.34 33.04 33.91
N MET A 707 39.16 33.96 33.41
CA MET A 707 40.15 33.64 32.38
C MET A 707 41.20 32.64 32.87
N SER A 708 41.59 32.72 34.15
CA SER A 708 42.45 31.73 34.79
C SER A 708 41.79 30.34 34.81
N LEU A 709 40.53 30.25 35.23
CA LEU A 709 39.76 29.00 35.22
C LEU A 709 39.60 28.44 33.80
N LEU A 710 39.32 29.31 32.82
CA LEU A 710 39.15 28.91 31.43
C LEU A 710 40.47 28.40 30.83
N LYS A 711 41.61 29.00 31.16
CA LYS A 711 42.93 28.50 30.77
C LYS A 711 43.23 27.13 31.34
N GLU A 712 43.02 26.94 32.65
CA GLU A 712 43.26 25.63 33.29
C GLU A 712 42.39 24.54 32.64
N PHE A 713 41.14 24.87 32.30
CA PHE A 713 40.26 23.94 31.62
C PHE A 713 40.67 23.69 30.16
N ALA A 714 41.02 24.73 29.41
CA ALA A 714 41.48 24.62 28.03
C ALA A 714 42.79 23.83 27.91
N GLU A 715 43.68 23.94 28.90
CA GLU A 715 44.88 23.12 28.98
C GLU A 715 44.54 21.62 29.11
N LYS A 716 43.58 21.28 29.98
CA LYS A 716 43.09 19.89 30.13
C LYS A 716 42.41 19.36 28.87
N GLU A 717 41.74 20.22 28.10
CA GLU A 717 41.10 19.86 26.82
C GLU A 717 42.04 19.96 25.60
N MET A 718 43.32 20.30 25.80
CA MET A 718 44.27 20.55 24.71
C MET A 718 43.76 21.58 23.69
N SER A 719 43.12 22.65 24.18
CA SER A 719 42.56 23.76 23.39
C SER A 719 43.11 25.14 23.80
N LEU A 720 44.24 25.14 24.52
CA LEU A 720 44.88 26.32 25.12
C LEU A 720 45.37 27.33 24.08
N GLU A 721 45.71 26.87 22.87
CA GLU A 721 46.11 27.70 21.75
C GLU A 721 45.06 28.75 21.37
N ASN A 722 43.76 28.41 21.48
CA ASN A 722 42.67 29.35 21.23
C ASN A 722 42.71 30.53 22.22
N ILE A 723 42.97 30.23 23.50
CA ILE A 723 43.04 31.25 24.55
C ILE A 723 44.28 32.13 24.38
N TYR A 724 45.44 31.55 24.06
CA TYR A 724 46.67 32.31 23.83
C TYR A 724 46.58 33.24 22.62
N CYS A 725 45.93 32.81 21.54
CA CYS A 725 45.70 33.69 20.40
C CYS A 725 44.78 34.85 20.77
N TYR A 726 43.72 34.60 21.54
CA TYR A 726 42.80 35.64 22.00
C TYR A 726 43.52 36.69 22.85
N GLU A 727 44.35 36.26 23.80
CA GLU A 727 45.14 37.18 24.63
C GLU A 727 46.11 38.00 23.79
N LYS A 728 46.76 37.38 22.80
CA LYS A 728 47.66 38.11 21.90
C LYS A 728 46.91 39.14 21.07
N LEU A 729 45.74 38.81 20.54
CA LEU A 729 44.89 39.75 19.80
C LEU A 729 44.43 40.89 20.72
N LYS A 730 44.09 40.60 21.99
CA LYS A 730 43.74 41.63 22.99
C LYS A 730 44.92 42.52 23.38
N GLU A 731 46.13 41.97 23.46
CA GLU A 731 47.36 42.75 23.66
C GLU A 731 47.58 43.71 22.50
N MET A 732 47.45 43.22 21.25
CA MET A 732 47.57 44.04 20.05
C MET A 732 46.52 45.14 19.98
N GLU A 733 45.27 44.86 20.38
CA GLU A 733 44.18 45.85 20.48
C GLU A 733 44.55 47.01 21.43
N LYS A 734 45.30 46.72 22.52
CA LYS A 734 45.67 47.69 23.57
C LYS A 734 46.99 48.43 23.33
N LYS A 735 47.78 48.10 22.28
CA LYS A 735 49.11 48.69 22.04
C LYS A 735 49.10 50.20 21.73
N SER A 736 47.95 50.77 21.37
CA SER A 736 47.80 52.21 21.12
C SER A 736 46.62 52.77 21.89
N SER A 737 46.68 54.07 22.20
CA SER A 737 45.53 54.82 22.73
C SER A 737 44.37 54.90 21.73
N ASP A 738 44.66 54.68 20.43
CA ASP A 738 43.63 54.52 19.41
C ASP A 738 43.04 53.11 19.50
N ASN A 739 41.71 52.98 19.58
CA ASN A 739 40.97 51.71 19.63
C ASN A 739 41.17 50.83 18.37
N ASN A 740 41.98 51.30 17.41
CA ASN A 740 42.26 50.62 16.17
C ASN A 740 43.74 50.80 15.76
N PRO A 741 44.69 50.23 16.53
CA PRO A 741 46.13 50.41 16.30
C PRO A 741 46.55 49.94 14.92
N ARG A 742 47.53 50.63 14.33
CA ARG A 742 48.22 50.17 13.12
C ARG A 742 49.06 48.94 13.45
N LEU A 743 48.91 47.89 12.65
CA LEU A 743 49.61 46.62 12.84
C LEU A 743 50.96 46.65 12.15
N SER A 744 52.00 46.15 12.84
CA SER A 744 53.32 45.96 12.24
C SER A 744 53.40 44.62 11.50
N VAL A 745 54.27 44.52 10.51
CA VAL A 745 54.57 43.24 9.83
C VAL A 745 55.04 42.18 10.85
N SER A 746 55.79 42.61 11.87
CA SER A 746 56.27 41.72 12.93
C SER A 746 55.14 41.11 13.77
N ASP A 747 54.06 41.87 14.03
CA ASP A 747 52.89 41.37 14.74
C ASP A 747 52.18 40.28 13.93
N LEU A 748 52.04 40.50 12.62
CA LEU A 748 51.38 39.57 11.71
C LEU A 748 52.22 38.31 11.48
N ASP A 749 53.53 38.45 11.30
CA ASP A 749 54.43 37.29 11.18
C ASP A 749 54.48 36.48 12.49
N PHE A 750 54.34 37.13 13.66
CA PHE A 750 54.19 36.42 14.94
C PHE A 750 52.91 35.57 14.97
N LEU A 751 51.75 36.15 14.59
CA LEU A 751 50.49 35.41 14.54
C LEU A 751 50.55 34.25 13.54
N TYR A 752 51.16 34.47 12.38
CA TYR A 752 51.31 33.44 11.37
C TYR A 752 52.12 32.25 11.91
N ASN A 753 53.32 32.52 12.43
CA ASN A 753 54.25 31.49 12.85
C ASN A 753 53.77 30.70 14.07
N ASN A 754 53.00 31.33 14.97
CA ASN A 754 52.53 30.68 16.19
C ASN A 754 51.17 29.99 16.02
N PHE A 755 50.23 30.60 15.27
CA PHE A 755 48.83 30.15 15.28
C PHE A 755 48.29 29.70 13.91
N MET A 756 48.87 30.14 12.79
CA MET A 756 48.34 29.84 11.44
C MET A 756 49.14 28.80 10.69
N LYS A 757 50.44 28.70 10.98
CA LYS A 757 51.36 27.83 10.28
C LYS A 757 50.88 26.39 10.35
N PRO A 758 50.67 25.72 9.20
CA PRO A 758 50.27 24.31 9.17
C PRO A 758 51.27 23.46 9.96
N LEU A 759 50.75 22.58 10.80
CA LEU A 759 51.52 21.71 11.70
C LEU A 759 52.32 22.49 12.76
N GLY A 760 51.94 23.75 13.04
CA GLY A 760 52.48 24.53 14.14
C GLY A 760 52.04 23.95 15.49
N LYS A 761 52.89 24.09 16.51
CA LYS A 761 52.61 23.59 17.88
C LYS A 761 51.29 24.14 18.45
N ASN A 762 50.98 25.40 18.14
CA ASN A 762 49.77 26.09 18.58
C ASN A 762 48.86 26.42 17.38
N GLU A 763 48.87 25.59 16.33
CA GLU A 763 48.00 25.81 15.16
C GLU A 763 46.53 25.80 15.58
N ILE A 764 45.82 26.90 15.28
CA ILE A 764 44.39 26.98 15.50
C ILE A 764 43.65 26.41 14.30
N ASN A 765 42.59 25.66 14.58
CA ASN A 765 41.70 25.09 13.58
C ASN A 765 40.79 26.15 12.93
N PHE A 766 41.38 27.07 12.16
CA PHE A 766 40.66 28.01 11.31
C PHE A 766 40.31 27.37 9.97
N SER A 767 39.23 27.85 9.33
CA SER A 767 38.89 27.44 7.97
C SER A 767 39.93 27.93 6.97
N ASN A 768 40.01 27.26 5.82
CA ASN A 768 40.95 27.65 4.77
C ASN A 768 40.67 29.07 4.25
N GLU A 769 39.40 29.48 4.25
CA GLU A 769 38.97 30.84 3.89
C GLU A 769 39.56 31.88 4.86
N THR A 770 39.41 31.67 6.17
CA THR A 770 39.99 32.56 7.19
C THR A 770 41.51 32.65 7.08
N LYS A 771 42.20 31.53 6.80
CA LYS A 771 43.66 31.52 6.61
C LYS A 771 44.08 32.35 5.38
N LYS A 772 43.35 32.24 4.27
CA LYS A 772 43.60 33.04 3.06
C LYS A 772 43.36 34.54 3.28
N GLU A 773 42.24 34.90 3.91
CA GLU A 773 41.94 36.29 4.25
C GLU A 773 43.01 36.90 5.16
N PHE A 774 43.52 36.12 6.11
CA PHE A 774 44.65 36.54 6.94
C PHE A 774 45.93 36.75 6.12
N GLU A 775 46.28 35.83 5.21
CA GLU A 775 47.44 35.97 4.32
C GLU A 775 47.35 37.21 3.41
N GLU A 776 46.14 37.59 2.99
CA GLU A 776 45.90 38.85 2.28
C GLU A 776 46.20 40.07 3.15
N ILE A 777 45.77 40.06 4.42
CA ILE A 777 46.10 41.11 5.40
C ILE A 777 47.62 41.23 5.57
N VAL A 778 48.33 40.10 5.70
CA VAL A 778 49.81 40.08 5.78
C VAL A 778 50.44 40.66 4.53
N SER A 779 49.93 40.31 3.35
CA SER A 779 50.43 40.78 2.06
C SER A 779 50.28 42.30 1.90
N LYS A 780 49.14 42.86 2.31
CA LYS A 780 48.91 44.32 2.32
C LYS A 780 49.88 45.04 3.25
N CYS A 781 50.06 44.51 4.47
CA CYS A 781 51.00 45.08 5.44
C CYS A 781 52.45 45.07 4.93
N LYS A 782 52.88 43.99 4.25
CA LYS A 782 54.21 43.87 3.61
C LYS A 782 54.42 44.86 2.46
N LYS A 783 53.34 45.33 1.82
CA LYS A 783 53.37 46.41 0.82
C LYS A 783 53.34 47.81 1.44
N ASN A 784 53.51 47.92 2.76
CA ASN A 784 53.41 49.16 3.54
C ASN A 784 52.02 49.84 3.48
N GLU A 785 50.95 49.10 3.14
CA GLU A 785 49.58 49.61 3.24
C GLU A 785 49.17 49.84 4.71
N ASP A 786 48.25 50.78 4.98
CA ASP A 786 47.74 51.03 6.33
C ASP A 786 46.77 49.92 6.75
N VAL A 787 47.32 48.90 7.42
CA VAL A 787 46.54 47.79 7.99
C VAL A 787 46.29 48.06 9.47
N ARG A 788 45.01 48.17 9.82
CA ARG A 788 44.58 48.42 11.21
C ARG A 788 43.96 47.19 11.87
N PHE A 789 43.96 47.15 13.19
CA PHE A 789 43.47 46.03 13.99
C PHE A 789 42.05 45.58 13.66
N ASN A 790 41.14 46.49 13.31
CA ASN A 790 39.75 46.15 12.96
C ASN A 790 39.65 45.16 11.79
N SER A 791 40.52 45.26 10.79
CA SER A 791 40.56 44.30 9.67
C SER A 791 40.95 42.90 10.16
N LEU A 792 41.94 42.84 11.07
CA LEU A 792 42.36 41.58 11.70
C LEU A 792 41.26 41.01 12.61
N ARG A 793 40.57 41.88 13.37
CA ARG A 793 39.47 41.51 14.26
C ARG A 793 38.32 40.84 13.50
N GLN A 794 37.93 41.39 12.36
CA GLN A 794 36.85 40.81 11.53
C GLN A 794 37.20 39.41 11.02
N VAL A 795 38.45 39.21 10.59
CA VAL A 795 38.90 37.93 10.01
C VAL A 795 39.15 36.87 11.09
N LEU A 796 39.82 37.23 12.19
CA LEU A 796 40.28 36.25 13.18
C LEU A 796 39.43 36.16 14.45
N MET A 797 38.93 37.28 14.96
CA MET A 797 38.29 37.29 16.29
C MET A 797 36.98 36.50 16.26
N ILE A 798 36.15 36.66 15.22
CA ILE A 798 34.86 35.96 15.12
C ILE A 798 35.03 34.43 15.12
N PRO A 799 35.82 33.81 14.21
CA PRO A 799 36.00 32.36 14.22
C PRO A 799 36.72 31.88 15.49
N LEU A 800 37.64 32.67 16.04
CA LEU A 800 38.31 32.33 17.30
C LEU A 800 37.32 32.27 18.47
N MET A 801 36.43 33.26 18.56
CA MET A 801 35.41 33.33 19.60
C MET A 801 34.42 32.16 19.52
N ILE A 802 34.17 31.60 18.32
CA ILE A 802 33.38 30.36 18.17
C ILE A 802 34.11 29.18 18.82
N ASN A 803 35.42 29.03 18.59
CA ASN A 803 36.23 27.97 19.20
C ASN A 803 36.29 28.11 20.74
N ILE A 804 36.50 29.33 21.23
CA ILE A 804 36.52 29.61 22.67
C ILE A 804 35.13 29.36 23.29
N ARG A 805 34.06 29.75 22.59
CA ARG A 805 32.68 29.50 23.05
C ARG A 805 32.41 28.01 23.20
N ASP A 806 32.88 27.17 22.29
CA ASP A 806 32.72 25.71 22.40
C ASP A 806 33.40 25.17 23.66
N THR A 807 34.62 25.64 23.95
CA THR A 807 35.35 25.32 25.19
C THR A 807 34.60 25.84 26.44
N TYR A 808 34.10 27.08 26.39
CA TYR A 808 33.28 27.66 27.46
C TYR A 808 32.00 26.85 27.72
N MET A 809 31.27 26.45 26.68
CA MET A 809 30.02 25.69 26.82
C MET A 809 30.25 24.32 27.46
N ARG A 810 31.46 23.74 27.32
CA ARG A 810 31.87 22.55 28.08
C ARG A 810 32.27 22.89 29.51
N LEU A 811 33.06 23.96 29.72
CA LEU A 811 33.43 24.45 31.05
C LEU A 811 32.19 24.71 31.93
N VAL A 812 31.14 25.34 31.39
CA VAL A 812 29.90 25.66 32.14
C VAL A 812 29.22 24.41 32.74
N ARG A 813 29.48 23.22 32.17
CA ARG A 813 28.91 21.97 32.65
C ARG A 813 29.71 21.34 33.81
N THR A 814 30.92 21.84 34.08
CA THR A 814 31.83 21.33 35.10
C THR A 814 31.48 21.82 36.51
N ASN A 815 32.00 21.14 37.54
CA ASN A 815 31.78 21.54 38.93
C ASN A 815 32.64 22.75 39.32
N GLU A 816 33.81 22.89 38.71
CA GLU A 816 34.75 23.98 38.88
C GLU A 816 34.10 25.31 38.48
N TYR A 817 33.42 25.34 37.33
CA TYR A 817 32.66 26.51 36.91
C TYR A 817 31.53 26.87 37.88
N ARG A 818 30.77 25.88 38.36
CA ARG A 818 29.69 26.13 39.34
C ARG A 818 30.25 26.74 40.63
N LYS A 819 31.37 26.22 41.14
CA LYS A 819 32.05 26.76 42.32
C LYS A 819 32.50 28.20 42.10
N TRP A 820 33.14 28.48 40.96
CA TRP A 820 33.55 29.83 40.59
C TRP A 820 32.35 30.78 40.50
N GLN A 821 31.26 30.36 39.85
CA GLN A 821 30.05 31.16 39.70
C GLN A 821 29.40 31.48 41.05
N THR A 822 29.34 30.50 41.95
CA THR A 822 28.85 30.72 43.33
C THR A 822 29.73 31.72 44.07
N ALA A 823 31.06 31.55 44.04
CA ALA A 823 32.00 32.47 44.68
C ALA A 823 31.88 33.89 44.12
N LYS A 824 31.78 34.04 42.79
CA LYS A 824 31.58 35.32 42.12
C LYS A 824 30.27 35.99 42.54
N SER A 825 29.16 35.23 42.57
CA SER A 825 27.86 35.76 43.01
C SER A 825 27.84 36.22 44.46
N MET A 826 28.65 35.61 45.33
CA MET A 826 28.81 36.04 46.73
C MET A 826 29.67 37.31 46.83
N LEU A 827 30.68 37.44 45.97
CA LEU A 827 31.51 38.65 45.91
C LEU A 827 30.72 39.85 45.36
N ASP A 828 29.90 39.66 44.33
CA ASP A 828 29.11 40.73 43.73
C ASP A 828 27.91 41.17 44.61
N ALA A 829 27.54 40.37 45.62
CA ALA A 829 26.47 40.68 46.56
C ALA A 829 26.93 41.47 47.80
N ASN A 830 28.24 41.57 48.02
CA ASN A 830 28.87 42.37 49.07
C ASN A 830 29.43 43.66 48.47
#